data_AF-A0A916W337-F1
#
_entry.id   AF-A0A916W337-F1
#
_cell.length_a   1.000
_cell.length_b   1.000
_cell.length_c   1.000
_cell.angle_alpha   90.00
_cell.angle_beta   90.00
_cell.angle_gamma   90.00
#
_symmetry.space_group_name_H-M   'P 1'
#
loop_
_entity.id
_entity.type
_entity.pdbx_description
1 polymer ?
#
loop_
_entity_poly.entity_id
_entity_poly.type
_entity_poly.pdbx_seq_one_letter_code
_entity_poly.pdbx_strand_id
1 'polypeptide(L)'
;MLSRFSIEGAIVTSAAALFTLLGIFLYFIINGNAVRAADEAFDRVLGAAALSIADTVAYEGNSVTVDIPYSAFAILGTSRLNRVFYRVVAPDRSHVTGSPVLALEMPPATGSELRFADGYFQDEPIRIAAIGRYRSDAATGEAGWIDVLVAETREARDQLAAQLAMEAAIPAATIAILAFVLIWIGIRFAFSPLRSVERSLRARSPADLTPIEGRVPREIDAFVVTLNEFMGRLGSTLDGLHRVTSDAAHQLRTPLTAIRAQSEIALEDTDPKETRRRLLRINANAVNASRLANRWLTDATLLHKLKTRRTEAVELGEQIREALTQIRAEGIYAKLLERLDLQIPETSVMVSADQVSIREMLRNLIENAFVHGAGPMAVKLSHDEHVARVEVSDFGPGISPLRHEAVFERFVRDTDKVPGTGLGLAIARDVAEANGGSIVLADNGGTGLVVTVTLPLRTALQLAPRRRSASGGQKRSSRHLLSGLIALAMVLSIAPYPEAKAQMPRDPIVIASTVSAERFAPIVEQLEILLPGIEIAYQPARSPEIAARVRARTGEEPDIVILPSPDMAVSLTNEGLAAPLNLPGIAADRHWRQELYILAHDPAIIAFNKQAPYATIPQTRLELAQLLEQSPPPLFQRIGIVNVGIDSVSYTLAYQDSLRSPLYWRLARAFGAAQARIYDTSDDLIAAIEAGRIDIAYNVPYSVITSNPNLSSVGYLHPQDYAIAVPWVAFAPKSKFHPQSRDLIAALLGAQMQPAIAQAIGGIAMGPGQPANIQSPDLGPELLVFSDTIKRGTFLDTWFHLVTSP
;
A
#
# COMPACT_ATOMS: atom_id res chain seq x y z
N MET A 1 -1.24 -37.43 -8.25
CA MET A 1 -1.58 -36.12 -8.85
C MET A 1 -0.58 -35.07 -8.38
N LEU A 2 0.37 -34.68 -9.22
CA LEU A 2 1.31 -33.59 -8.92
C LEU A 2 0.59 -32.25 -9.13
N SER A 3 0.56 -31.42 -8.10
CA SER A 3 -0.07 -30.09 -8.17
C SER A 3 0.73 -29.16 -9.07
N ARG A 4 0.11 -28.66 -10.13
CA ARG A 4 0.71 -27.68 -11.05
C ARG A 4 0.91 -26.35 -10.30
N PHE A 5 2.16 -25.92 -10.12
CA PHE A 5 2.53 -24.60 -9.63
C PHE A 5 3.14 -23.79 -10.80
N SER A 6 2.71 -22.54 -10.97
CA SER A 6 3.32 -21.61 -11.94
C SER A 6 4.38 -20.77 -11.23
N ILE A 7 5.63 -20.88 -11.66
CA ILE A 7 6.76 -20.09 -11.13
C ILE A 7 6.53 -18.60 -11.40
N GLU A 8 6.07 -18.24 -12.60
CA GLU A 8 5.68 -16.86 -12.94
C GLU A 8 4.61 -16.33 -11.97
N GLY A 9 3.56 -17.12 -11.73
CA GLY A 9 2.51 -16.76 -10.78
C GLY A 9 3.07 -16.53 -9.38
N ALA A 10 3.94 -17.42 -8.92
CA ALA A 10 4.57 -17.31 -7.61
C ALA A 10 5.46 -16.06 -7.47
N ILE A 11 6.26 -15.73 -8.48
CA ILE A 11 7.11 -14.52 -8.47
C ILE A 11 6.25 -13.27 -8.49
N VAL A 12 5.23 -13.19 -9.36
CA VAL A 12 4.32 -12.04 -9.43
C VAL A 12 3.55 -11.87 -8.12
N THR A 13 3.07 -12.95 -7.49
CA THR A 13 2.41 -12.85 -6.18
C THR A 13 3.35 -12.40 -5.08
N SER A 14 4.62 -12.83 -5.13
CA SER A 14 5.63 -12.43 -4.13
C SER A 14 6.03 -10.97 -4.30
N ALA A 15 6.18 -10.52 -5.55
CA ALA A 15 6.39 -9.11 -5.87
C ALA A 15 5.19 -8.27 -5.40
N ALA A 16 3.96 -8.68 -5.70
CA ALA A 16 2.77 -7.96 -5.23
C ALA A 16 2.75 -7.83 -3.70
N ALA A 17 3.02 -8.92 -2.97
CA ALA A 17 3.10 -8.90 -1.50
C ALA A 17 4.20 -7.96 -0.98
N LEU A 18 5.38 -7.96 -1.62
CA LEU A 18 6.48 -7.06 -1.26
C LEU A 18 6.09 -5.59 -1.49
N PHE A 19 5.50 -5.26 -2.64
CA PHE A 19 5.03 -3.91 -2.95
C PHE A 19 3.93 -3.45 -1.98
N THR A 20 3.03 -4.34 -1.55
CA THR A 20 2.04 -4.03 -0.51
C THR A 20 2.71 -3.72 0.83
N LEU A 21 3.65 -4.55 1.28
CA LEU A 21 4.37 -4.32 2.54
C LEU A 21 5.16 -3.00 2.50
N LEU A 22 5.84 -2.73 1.38
CA LEU A 22 6.57 -1.48 1.18
C LEU A 22 5.62 -0.28 1.14
N GLY A 23 4.45 -0.41 0.51
CA GLY A 23 3.42 0.63 0.48
C GLY A 23 2.89 0.96 1.87
N ILE A 24 2.59 -0.05 2.70
CA ILE A 24 2.16 0.13 4.09
C ILE A 24 3.26 0.84 4.90
N PHE A 25 4.50 0.38 4.78
CA PHE A 25 5.64 0.98 5.47
C PHE A 25 5.84 2.45 5.08
N LEU A 26 5.79 2.73 3.78
CA LEU A 26 5.96 4.09 3.25
C LEU A 26 4.80 5.01 3.67
N TYR A 27 3.57 4.49 3.73
CA TYR A 27 2.42 5.22 4.26
C TYR A 27 2.65 5.70 5.70
N PHE A 28 3.14 4.82 6.59
CA PHE A 28 3.43 5.20 7.98
C PHE A 28 4.54 6.25 8.07
N ILE A 29 5.58 6.16 7.24
CA ILE A 29 6.65 7.16 7.18
C ILE A 29 6.10 8.52 6.70
N ILE A 30 5.34 8.52 5.60
CA ILE A 30 4.76 9.73 5.03
C ILE A 30 3.82 10.39 6.02
N ASN A 31 2.89 9.63 6.61
CA ASN A 31 1.93 10.14 7.58
C ASN A 31 2.64 10.66 8.84
N GLY A 32 3.62 9.92 9.37
CA GLY A 32 4.38 10.36 10.55
C GLY A 32 5.23 11.61 10.30
N ASN A 33 5.78 11.78 9.09
CA ASN A 33 6.49 13.00 8.70
C ASN A 33 5.53 14.18 8.54
N ALA A 34 4.37 13.95 7.93
CA ALA A 34 3.36 14.99 7.73
C ALA A 34 2.79 15.51 9.05
N VAL A 35 2.46 14.62 10.00
CA VAL A 35 2.01 15.00 11.36
C VAL A 35 3.09 15.80 12.08
N ARG A 36 4.35 15.36 12.06
CA ARG A 36 5.45 16.10 12.71
C ARG A 36 5.67 17.48 12.09
N ALA A 37 5.66 17.57 10.76
CA ALA A 37 5.82 18.85 10.07
C ALA A 37 4.69 19.84 10.40
N ALA A 38 3.46 19.34 10.49
CA ALA A 38 2.31 20.15 10.91
C ALA A 38 2.44 20.57 12.39
N ASP A 39 2.72 19.65 13.30
CA ASP A 39 2.89 19.95 14.73
C ASP A 39 3.99 21.00 14.95
N GLU A 40 5.15 20.86 14.30
CA GLU A 40 6.24 21.85 14.41
C GLU A 40 5.84 23.23 13.87
N ALA A 41 5.06 23.30 12.79
CA ALA A 41 4.62 24.57 12.22
C ALA A 41 3.63 25.29 13.14
N PHE A 42 2.63 24.59 13.65
CA PHE A 42 1.62 25.15 14.54
C PHE A 42 2.18 25.44 15.95
N ASP A 43 3.04 24.59 16.49
CA ASP A 43 3.66 24.81 17.80
C ASP A 43 4.54 26.08 17.81
N ARG A 44 5.21 26.43 16.70
CA ARG A 44 5.94 27.71 16.57
C ARG A 44 5.02 28.93 16.68
N VAL A 45 3.85 28.88 16.03
CA VAL A 45 2.86 29.96 16.02
C VAL A 45 2.21 30.08 17.41
N LEU A 46 1.78 28.95 17.98
CA LEU A 46 1.18 28.87 19.31
C LEU A 46 2.16 29.34 20.40
N GLY A 47 3.42 28.93 20.30
CA GLY A 47 4.50 29.35 21.18
C GLY A 47 4.79 30.84 21.11
N ALA A 48 4.81 31.43 19.91
CA ALA A 48 5.01 32.86 19.72
C ALA A 48 3.85 33.68 20.32
N ALA A 49 2.61 33.23 20.19
CA ALA A 49 1.45 33.88 20.81
C ALA A 49 1.50 33.80 22.34
N ALA A 50 1.82 32.62 22.90
CA ALA A 50 2.00 32.45 24.35
C ALA A 50 3.12 33.35 24.90
N LEU A 51 4.25 33.41 24.20
CA LEU A 51 5.37 34.30 24.54
C LEU A 51 4.94 35.78 24.52
N SER A 52 4.21 36.21 23.48
CA SER A 52 3.75 37.58 23.35
C SER A 52 2.81 38.00 24.49
N ILE A 53 1.92 37.11 24.95
CA ILE A 53 1.06 37.37 26.11
C ILE A 53 1.89 37.38 27.40
N ALA A 54 2.82 36.45 27.54
CA ALA A 54 3.67 36.34 28.72
C ALA A 54 4.55 37.58 28.94
N ASP A 55 5.05 38.19 27.87
CA ASP A 55 5.92 39.36 27.97
C ASP A 55 5.18 40.64 28.41
N THR A 56 3.84 40.70 28.27
CA THR A 56 3.02 41.82 28.76
C THR A 56 2.47 41.65 30.17
N VAL A 57 2.76 40.51 30.81
CA VAL A 57 2.40 40.28 32.21
C VAL A 57 3.25 41.14 33.13
N ALA A 58 2.59 41.87 34.03
CA ALA A 58 3.19 42.76 35.01
C ALA A 58 2.46 42.68 36.37
N TYR A 59 3.03 43.36 37.37
CA TYR A 59 2.36 43.64 38.63
C TYR A 59 1.98 45.13 38.67
N GLU A 60 0.71 45.42 38.98
CA GLU A 60 0.24 46.77 39.28
C GLU A 60 -0.60 46.73 40.57
N GLY A 61 -0.15 47.46 41.60
CA GLY A 61 -0.93 47.68 42.82
C GLY A 61 -1.34 46.40 43.56
N ASN A 62 -0.39 45.48 43.80
CA ASN A 62 -0.63 44.19 44.48
C ASN A 62 -1.54 43.21 43.71
N SER A 63 -1.71 43.42 42.41
CA SER A 63 -2.44 42.52 41.52
C SER A 63 -1.64 42.23 40.25
N VAL A 64 -1.77 41.02 39.71
CA VAL A 64 -1.19 40.68 38.42
C VAL A 64 -2.06 41.29 37.33
N THR A 65 -1.47 42.11 36.47
CA THR A 65 -2.12 42.67 35.28
C THR A 65 -1.48 42.13 34.02
N VAL A 66 -2.27 42.05 32.95
CA VAL A 66 -1.81 41.58 31.65
C VAL A 66 -2.48 42.39 30.55
N ASP A 67 -1.68 42.93 29.64
CA ASP A 67 -2.21 43.55 28.43
C ASP A 67 -2.24 42.52 27.29
N ILE A 68 -3.41 41.96 27.00
CA ILE A 68 -3.54 40.91 25.99
C ILE A 68 -3.29 41.48 24.58
N PRO A 69 -2.16 41.14 23.91
CA PRO A 69 -1.83 41.79 22.65
C PRO A 69 -2.75 41.30 21.53
N TYR A 70 -3.33 42.24 20.77
CA TYR A 70 -4.12 41.91 19.57
C TYR A 70 -3.31 41.06 18.58
N SER A 71 -2.01 41.36 18.44
CA SER A 71 -1.08 40.63 17.57
C SER A 71 -0.97 39.14 17.91
N ALA A 72 -1.03 38.77 19.19
CA ALA A 72 -0.94 37.37 19.61
C ALA A 72 -2.13 36.56 19.05
N PHE A 73 -3.34 37.12 19.09
CA PHE A 73 -4.55 36.47 18.57
C PHE A 73 -4.65 36.57 17.05
N ALA A 74 -4.22 37.68 16.45
CA ALA A 74 -4.19 37.83 14.99
C ALA A 74 -3.27 36.79 14.32
N ILE A 75 -2.13 36.45 14.96
CA ILE A 75 -1.24 35.39 14.50
C ILE A 75 -1.93 34.01 14.57
N LEU A 76 -2.69 33.74 15.64
CA LEU A 76 -3.47 32.50 15.77
C LEU A 76 -4.65 32.45 14.79
N GLY A 77 -5.24 33.61 14.47
CA GLY A 77 -6.32 33.78 13.49
C GLY A 77 -5.92 33.51 12.04
N THR A 78 -4.63 33.35 11.74
CA THR A 78 -4.17 32.87 10.42
C THR A 78 -4.76 31.49 10.08
N SER A 79 -5.02 30.67 11.09
CA SER A 79 -5.80 29.44 10.98
C SER A 79 -7.28 29.73 11.26
N ARG A 80 -8.08 29.95 10.20
CA ARG A 80 -9.53 30.19 10.31
C ARG A 80 -10.35 28.97 10.79
N LEU A 81 -9.70 27.89 11.19
CA LEU A 81 -10.33 26.63 11.57
C LEU A 81 -10.21 26.33 13.06
N ASN A 82 -9.17 26.81 13.75
CA ASN A 82 -8.95 26.45 15.14
C ASN A 82 -9.77 27.33 16.09
N ARG A 83 -10.24 26.71 17.18
CA ARG A 83 -10.66 27.45 18.39
C ARG A 83 -9.40 27.84 19.14
N VAL A 84 -9.40 29.03 19.74
CA VAL A 84 -8.26 29.56 20.48
C VAL A 84 -8.70 29.87 21.90
N PHE A 85 -7.93 29.40 22.87
CA PHE A 85 -8.18 29.63 24.27
C PHE A 85 -6.91 30.12 24.93
N TYR A 86 -7.07 30.90 25.99
CA TYR A 86 -5.94 31.29 26.82
C TYR A 86 -6.37 31.43 28.26
N ARG A 87 -5.40 31.36 29.16
CA ARG A 87 -5.59 31.54 30.59
C ARG A 87 -4.31 32.09 31.20
N VAL A 88 -4.46 33.12 32.02
CA VAL A 88 -3.37 33.70 32.83
C VAL A 88 -3.65 33.43 34.30
N VAL A 89 -2.67 32.85 34.99
CA VAL A 89 -2.80 32.41 36.38
C VAL A 89 -1.70 33.06 37.22
N ALA A 90 -2.10 33.73 38.31
CA ALA A 90 -1.18 34.37 39.23
C ALA A 90 -0.42 33.34 40.10
N PRO A 91 0.65 33.74 40.82
CA PRO A 91 1.45 32.79 41.59
C PRO A 91 0.69 32.08 42.73
N ASP A 92 -0.36 32.71 43.24
CA ASP A 92 -1.30 32.15 44.23
C ASP A 92 -2.32 31.16 43.62
N ARG A 93 -2.21 30.89 42.32
CA ARG A 93 -3.11 30.08 41.49
C ARG A 93 -4.48 30.69 41.24
N SER A 94 -4.70 31.95 41.60
CA SER A 94 -5.91 32.66 41.21
C SER A 94 -5.95 32.90 39.70
N HIS A 95 -7.15 32.83 39.13
CA HIS A 95 -7.37 33.14 37.73
C HIS A 95 -7.33 34.66 37.54
N VAL A 96 -6.40 35.14 36.71
CA VAL A 96 -6.29 36.57 36.38
C VAL A 96 -7.26 36.90 35.26
N THR A 97 -7.07 36.30 34.09
CA THR A 97 -7.99 36.46 32.96
C THR A 97 -7.91 35.31 31.95
N GLY A 98 -8.80 35.30 30.97
CA GLY A 98 -8.96 34.26 29.96
C GLY A 98 -10.12 33.31 30.25
N SER A 99 -10.10 32.14 29.62
CA SER A 99 -11.16 31.15 29.74
C SER A 99 -10.95 30.29 31.00
N PRO A 100 -11.89 30.31 31.98
CA PRO A 100 -11.80 29.47 33.18
C PRO A 100 -11.99 27.98 32.86
N VAL A 101 -12.55 27.67 31.69
CA VAL A 101 -12.89 26.32 31.23
C VAL A 101 -11.64 25.54 30.80
N LEU A 102 -10.51 26.21 30.58
CA LEU A 102 -9.17 25.60 30.55
C LEU A 102 -8.76 25.17 31.97
N ALA A 103 -9.46 24.21 32.57
CA ALA A 103 -9.07 23.55 33.81
C ALA A 103 -7.98 22.49 33.54
N LEU A 104 -6.93 22.88 32.84
CA LEU A 104 -5.79 22.01 32.58
C LEU A 104 -4.91 22.00 33.81
N GLU A 105 -4.78 20.84 34.44
CA GLU A 105 -3.78 20.58 35.48
C GLU A 105 -2.39 20.47 34.85
N MET A 106 -1.86 21.59 34.36
CA MET A 106 -0.45 21.69 34.02
C MET A 106 0.36 21.89 35.31
N PRO A 107 1.52 21.22 35.47
CA PRO A 107 2.43 21.53 36.55
C PRO A 107 2.80 23.03 36.52
N PRO A 108 2.80 23.72 37.68
CA PRO A 108 3.06 25.15 37.75
C PRO A 108 4.39 25.49 37.09
N ALA A 109 4.50 26.67 36.49
CA ALA A 109 5.79 27.10 35.95
C ALA A 109 6.85 27.14 37.05
N THR A 110 7.93 26.40 36.82
CA THR A 110 9.16 26.47 37.59
C THR A 110 10.28 27.17 36.81
N GLY A 111 9.98 27.64 35.60
CA GLY A 111 10.96 28.19 34.66
C GLY A 111 10.30 28.96 33.52
N SER A 112 11.13 29.70 32.76
CA SER A 112 10.69 30.50 31.60
C SER A 112 10.66 29.72 30.29
N GLU A 113 10.86 28.40 30.35
CA GLU A 113 10.87 27.52 29.19
C GLU A 113 9.45 27.30 28.64
N LEU A 114 9.34 27.36 27.31
CA LEU A 114 8.12 27.05 26.61
C LEU A 114 7.87 25.53 26.63
N ARG A 115 6.72 25.13 27.15
CA ARG A 115 6.31 23.72 27.24
C ARG A 115 5.07 23.48 26.40
N PHE A 116 5.04 22.37 25.67
CA PHE A 116 3.87 21.95 24.93
C PHE A 116 3.24 20.71 25.56
N ALA A 117 1.92 20.68 25.60
CA ALA A 117 1.15 19.55 26.09
C ALA A 117 -0.10 19.33 25.23
N ASP A 118 -0.57 18.09 25.18
CA ASP A 118 -1.86 17.76 24.60
C ASP A 118 -2.91 17.69 25.71
N GLY A 119 -4.13 18.10 25.42
CA GLY A 119 -5.26 18.06 26.35
C GLY A 119 -6.58 17.90 25.62
N TYR A 120 -7.67 18.03 26.36
CA TYR A 120 -9.03 17.97 25.83
C TYR A 120 -9.87 19.12 26.37
N PHE A 121 -10.74 19.66 25.52
CA PHE A 121 -11.75 20.66 25.85
C PHE A 121 -13.10 20.22 25.28
N GLN A 122 -14.09 19.96 26.13
CA GLN A 122 -15.42 19.46 25.70
C GLN A 122 -15.32 18.28 24.68
N ASP A 123 -14.46 17.30 24.98
CA ASP A 123 -14.13 16.14 24.12
C ASP A 123 -13.38 16.46 22.81
N GLU A 124 -13.03 17.72 22.55
CA GLU A 124 -12.20 18.13 21.41
C GLU A 124 -10.72 18.12 21.82
N PRO A 125 -9.83 17.48 21.06
CA PRO A 125 -8.41 17.46 21.37
C PRO A 125 -7.80 18.84 21.12
N ILE A 126 -7.02 19.32 22.09
CA ILE A 126 -6.35 20.62 22.05
C ILE A 126 -4.84 20.46 22.22
N ARG A 127 -4.08 21.37 21.61
CA ARG A 127 -2.66 21.58 21.86
C ARG A 127 -2.49 22.80 22.75
N ILE A 128 -1.64 22.71 23.77
CA ILE A 128 -1.42 23.77 24.75
C ILE A 128 0.05 24.16 24.72
N ALA A 129 0.31 25.46 24.63
CA ALA A 129 1.60 26.08 24.95
C ALA A 129 1.50 26.73 26.32
N ALA A 130 2.41 26.38 27.22
CA ALA A 130 2.50 26.93 28.56
C ALA A 130 3.88 27.57 28.76
N ILE A 131 3.89 28.77 29.30
CA ILE A 131 5.12 29.50 29.60
C ILE A 131 4.99 30.25 30.93
N GLY A 132 6.05 30.17 31.74
CA GLY A 132 6.15 30.90 33.01
C GLY A 132 6.86 32.24 32.84
N ARG A 133 6.43 33.24 33.60
CA ARG A 133 7.17 34.49 33.78
C ARG A 133 7.31 34.83 35.24
N TYR A 134 8.55 34.94 35.69
CA TYR A 134 8.83 35.47 37.00
C TYR A 134 8.70 36.99 36.97
N ARG A 135 7.83 37.53 37.83
CA ARG A 135 7.66 38.97 38.04
C ARG A 135 7.68 39.25 39.53
N SER A 136 8.12 40.46 39.87
CA SER A 136 8.13 40.98 41.23
C SER A 136 7.45 42.34 41.26
N ASP A 137 6.56 42.55 42.21
CA ASP A 137 5.99 43.86 42.52
C ASP A 137 7.06 44.71 43.21
N ALA A 138 7.35 45.88 42.64
CA ALA A 138 8.32 46.82 43.20
C ALA A 138 7.81 47.50 44.49
N ALA A 139 6.49 47.55 44.70
CA ALA A 139 5.87 48.20 45.84
C ALA A 139 5.72 47.27 47.06
N THR A 140 5.36 46.00 46.84
CA THR A 140 5.08 45.06 47.93
C THR A 140 6.18 44.02 48.13
N GLY A 141 7.08 43.86 47.16
CA GLY A 141 8.12 42.84 47.19
C GLY A 141 7.60 41.42 46.95
N GLU A 142 6.30 41.25 46.67
CA GLU A 142 5.73 39.99 46.24
C GLU A 142 6.32 39.59 44.90
N ALA A 143 6.75 38.34 44.78
CA ALA A 143 7.32 37.84 43.55
C ALA A 143 6.90 36.39 43.34
N GLY A 144 6.67 36.03 42.09
CA GLY A 144 6.25 34.69 41.77
C GLY A 144 6.17 34.42 40.27
N TRP A 145 5.93 33.15 39.98
CA TRP A 145 5.73 32.66 38.62
C TRP A 145 4.29 32.88 38.20
N ILE A 146 4.10 33.63 37.13
CA ILE A 146 2.81 33.82 36.47
C ILE A 146 2.78 32.87 35.28
N ASP A 147 1.76 32.02 35.26
CA ASP A 147 1.55 31.01 34.24
C ASP A 147 0.67 31.57 33.12
N VAL A 148 1.19 31.53 31.88
CA VAL A 148 0.44 31.85 30.68
C VAL A 148 0.24 30.58 29.87
N LEU A 149 -1.02 30.21 29.69
CA LEU A 149 -1.44 29.07 28.88
C LEU A 149 -2.18 29.58 27.66
N VAL A 150 -1.80 29.12 26.49
CA VAL A 150 -2.52 29.34 25.23
C VAL A 150 -2.78 27.98 24.62
N ALA A 151 -4.00 27.72 24.18
CA ALA A 151 -4.39 26.45 23.60
C ALA A 151 -5.17 26.65 22.30
N GLU A 152 -5.05 25.69 21.40
CA GLU A 152 -5.84 25.63 20.18
C GLU A 152 -6.38 24.22 19.90
N THR A 153 -7.48 24.11 19.16
CA THR A 153 -7.93 22.81 18.63
C THR A 153 -6.99 22.29 17.55
N ARG A 154 -7.06 20.98 17.28
CA ARG A 154 -6.17 20.30 16.32
C ARG A 154 -6.68 20.25 14.88
N GLU A 155 -7.84 20.84 14.59
CA GLU A 155 -8.53 20.70 13.31
C GLU A 155 -7.67 21.13 12.12
N ALA A 156 -7.06 22.32 12.18
CA ALA A 156 -6.24 22.84 11.09
C ALA A 156 -4.93 22.06 10.90
N ARG A 157 -4.29 21.66 12.01
CA ARG A 157 -3.01 20.91 11.95
C ARG A 157 -3.22 19.50 11.42
N ASP A 158 -4.32 18.84 11.79
CA ASP A 158 -4.65 17.50 11.31
C ASP A 158 -5.04 17.54 9.83
N GLN A 159 -5.75 18.58 9.38
CA GLN A 159 -6.03 18.80 7.96
C GLN A 159 -4.75 19.06 7.15
N LEU A 160 -3.84 19.89 7.67
CA LEU A 160 -2.55 20.14 7.02
C LEU A 160 -1.71 18.86 6.94
N ALA A 161 -1.67 18.06 8.01
CA ALA A 161 -0.97 16.77 8.02
C ALA A 161 -1.57 15.81 6.97
N ALA A 162 -2.90 15.72 6.88
CA ALA A 162 -3.56 14.91 5.87
C ALA A 162 -3.26 15.39 4.44
N GLN A 163 -3.23 16.71 4.20
CA GLN A 163 -2.87 17.29 2.92
C GLN A 163 -1.42 16.96 2.54
N LEU A 164 -0.45 17.22 3.41
CA LEU A 164 0.96 16.91 3.19
C LEU A 164 1.19 15.42 2.96
N ALA A 165 0.48 14.56 3.72
CA ALA A 165 0.54 13.12 3.53
C ALA A 165 0.00 12.70 2.17
N MET A 166 -1.11 13.28 1.71
CA MET A 166 -1.71 12.98 0.41
C MET A 166 -0.82 13.45 -0.75
N GLU A 167 -0.29 14.67 -0.66
CA GLU A 167 0.64 15.25 -1.64
C GLU A 167 1.92 14.41 -1.80
N ALA A 168 2.40 13.79 -0.72
CA ALA A 168 3.53 12.85 -0.77
C ALA A 168 3.13 11.41 -1.19
N ALA A 169 1.94 10.94 -0.81
CA ALA A 169 1.50 9.57 -1.07
C ALA A 169 1.15 9.32 -2.54
N ILE A 170 0.50 10.27 -3.22
CA ILE A 170 0.11 10.14 -4.64
C ILE A 170 1.31 9.86 -5.57
N PRO A 171 2.39 10.67 -5.58
CA PRO A 171 3.55 10.40 -6.44
C PRO A 171 4.26 9.10 -6.04
N ALA A 172 4.38 8.81 -4.75
CA ALA A 172 4.97 7.57 -4.25
C ALA A 172 4.21 6.32 -4.74
N ALA A 173 2.88 6.34 -4.64
CA ALA A 173 2.03 5.26 -5.15
C ALA A 173 2.14 5.12 -6.66
N THR A 174 2.21 6.23 -7.40
CA THR A 174 2.37 6.23 -8.87
C THR A 174 3.68 5.56 -9.27
N ILE A 175 4.80 5.90 -8.62
CA ILE A 175 6.10 5.28 -8.87
C ILE A 175 6.07 3.78 -8.51
N ALA A 176 5.46 3.42 -7.38
CA ALA A 176 5.33 2.02 -6.96
C ALA A 176 4.53 1.19 -7.97
N ILE A 177 3.40 1.73 -8.47
CA ILE A 177 2.58 1.07 -9.49
C ILE A 177 3.37 0.93 -10.80
N LEU A 178 4.07 1.98 -11.24
CA LEU A 178 4.88 1.94 -12.46
C LEU A 178 5.99 0.88 -12.34
N ALA A 179 6.71 0.86 -11.22
CA ALA A 179 7.75 -0.13 -10.96
C ALA A 179 7.19 -1.56 -10.93
N PHE A 180 6.02 -1.77 -10.30
CA PHE A 180 5.35 -3.07 -10.32
C PHE A 180 4.96 -3.51 -11.73
N VAL A 181 4.39 -2.61 -12.55
CA VAL A 181 4.03 -2.89 -13.95
C VAL A 181 5.26 -3.23 -14.77
N LEU A 182 6.36 -2.49 -14.63
CA LEU A 182 7.62 -2.77 -15.32
C LEU A 182 8.20 -4.13 -14.92
N ILE A 183 8.18 -4.47 -13.63
CA ILE A 183 8.62 -5.79 -13.14
C ILE A 183 7.72 -6.90 -13.70
N TRP A 184 6.40 -6.71 -13.69
CA TRP A 184 5.45 -7.67 -14.23
C TRP A 184 5.66 -7.93 -15.73
N ILE A 185 5.84 -6.86 -16.50
CA ILE A 185 6.19 -6.93 -17.92
C ILE A 185 7.53 -7.64 -18.10
N GLY A 186 8.56 -7.27 -17.34
CA GLY A 186 9.89 -7.88 -17.38
C GLY A 186 9.85 -9.39 -17.12
N ILE A 187 9.10 -9.83 -16.12
CA ILE A 187 8.88 -11.26 -15.82
C ILE A 187 8.19 -11.95 -17.01
N ARG A 188 7.14 -11.36 -17.58
CA ARG A 188 6.43 -11.92 -18.74
C ARG A 188 7.34 -12.08 -19.95
N PHE A 189 8.20 -11.11 -20.22
CA PHE A 189 9.20 -11.18 -21.28
C PHE A 189 10.25 -12.25 -21.00
N ALA A 190 10.78 -12.32 -19.78
CA ALA A 190 11.82 -13.28 -19.40
C ALA A 190 11.37 -14.74 -19.54
N PHE A 191 10.10 -15.06 -19.24
CA PHE A 191 9.55 -16.42 -19.37
C PHE A 191 8.95 -16.73 -20.75
N SER A 192 8.84 -15.76 -21.65
CA SER A 192 8.27 -15.95 -23.00
C SER A 192 8.98 -17.04 -23.82
N PRO A 193 10.33 -17.11 -23.86
CA PRO A 193 11.06 -18.14 -24.62
C PRO A 193 10.73 -19.55 -24.14
N LEU A 194 10.57 -19.76 -22.84
CA LEU A 194 10.22 -21.07 -22.28
C LEU A 194 8.83 -21.54 -22.74
N ARG A 195 7.86 -20.63 -22.80
CA ARG A 195 6.53 -20.93 -23.35
C ARG A 195 6.58 -21.24 -24.84
N SER A 196 7.50 -20.61 -25.57
CA SER A 196 7.73 -20.93 -26.99
C SER A 196 8.21 -22.37 -27.14
N VAL A 197 9.23 -22.77 -26.38
CA VAL A 197 9.75 -24.16 -26.37
C VAL A 197 8.67 -25.16 -25.95
N GLU A 198 7.88 -24.87 -24.90
CA GLU A 198 6.76 -25.70 -24.47
C GLU A 198 5.71 -25.89 -25.58
N ARG A 199 5.33 -24.81 -26.27
CA ARG A 199 4.38 -24.86 -27.38
C ARG A 199 4.92 -25.65 -28.56
N SER A 200 6.19 -25.44 -28.92
CA SER A 200 6.86 -26.20 -29.98
C SER A 200 6.91 -27.69 -29.69
N LEU A 201 7.13 -28.08 -28.42
CA LEU A 201 7.11 -29.48 -28.01
C LEU A 201 5.69 -30.08 -28.02
N ARG A 202 4.68 -29.33 -27.57
CA ARG A 202 3.28 -29.81 -27.56
C ARG A 202 2.67 -29.96 -28.96
N ALA A 203 3.15 -29.18 -29.93
CA ALA A 203 2.65 -29.22 -31.30
C ALA A 203 3.25 -30.35 -32.15
N ARG A 204 4.31 -31.01 -31.67
CA ARG A 204 5.02 -32.06 -32.41
C ARG A 204 4.31 -33.40 -32.34
N SER A 205 4.36 -34.13 -33.44
CA SER A 205 3.89 -35.53 -33.51
C SER A 205 4.83 -36.44 -32.70
N PRO A 206 4.35 -37.54 -32.09
CA PRO A 206 5.21 -38.48 -31.35
C PRO A 206 6.37 -39.09 -32.15
N ALA A 207 6.30 -39.04 -33.49
CA ALA A 207 7.34 -39.53 -34.39
C ALA A 207 8.28 -38.42 -34.92
N ASP A 208 8.01 -37.16 -34.60
CA ASP A 208 8.82 -36.03 -35.05
C ASP A 208 9.99 -35.79 -34.09
N LEU A 209 11.17 -36.25 -34.49
CA LEU A 209 12.42 -36.15 -33.75
C LEU A 209 13.35 -35.04 -34.26
N THR A 210 12.85 -34.11 -35.07
CA THR A 210 13.67 -33.01 -35.59
C THR A 210 14.16 -32.09 -34.45
N PRO A 211 15.38 -31.53 -34.52
CA PRO A 211 15.88 -30.62 -33.50
C PRO A 211 14.96 -29.40 -33.27
N ILE A 212 14.97 -28.87 -32.05
CA ILE A 212 14.32 -27.59 -31.74
C ILE A 212 15.23 -26.46 -32.24
N GLU A 213 14.79 -25.75 -33.27
CA GLU A 213 15.51 -24.62 -33.86
C GLU A 213 15.05 -23.28 -33.26
N GLY A 214 15.99 -22.40 -32.94
CA GLY A 214 15.73 -21.04 -32.45
C GLY A 214 16.79 -20.54 -31.48
N ARG A 215 16.96 -19.22 -31.40
CA ARG A 215 17.82 -18.58 -30.39
C ARG A 215 17.09 -18.57 -29.05
N VAL A 216 17.58 -19.34 -28.08
CA VAL A 216 17.07 -19.36 -26.70
C VAL A 216 17.99 -18.57 -25.76
N PRO A 217 17.47 -18.01 -24.64
CA PRO A 217 18.31 -17.39 -23.61
C PRO A 217 19.35 -18.36 -23.04
N ARG A 218 20.47 -17.83 -22.54
CA ARG A 218 21.61 -18.62 -22.01
C ARG A 218 21.19 -19.57 -20.89
N GLU A 219 20.16 -19.19 -20.13
CA GLU A 219 19.62 -19.95 -19.00
C GLU A 219 18.93 -21.26 -19.44
N ILE A 220 18.46 -21.36 -20.67
CA ILE A 220 17.71 -22.53 -21.19
C ILE A 220 18.49 -23.26 -22.30
N ASP A 221 19.58 -22.67 -22.79
CA ASP A 221 20.42 -23.23 -23.85
C ASP A 221 20.89 -24.67 -23.57
N ALA A 222 21.48 -24.90 -22.40
CA ALA A 222 21.94 -26.24 -21.99
C ALA A 222 20.82 -27.28 -21.97
N PHE A 223 19.59 -26.86 -21.61
CA PHE A 223 18.43 -27.75 -21.60
C PHE A 223 18.00 -28.11 -23.03
N VAL A 224 17.93 -27.12 -23.93
CA VAL A 224 17.58 -27.36 -25.34
C VAL A 224 18.62 -28.25 -26.03
N VAL A 225 19.91 -28.01 -25.78
CA VAL A 225 21.00 -28.85 -26.31
C VAL A 225 20.84 -30.30 -25.84
N THR A 226 20.68 -30.52 -24.54
CA THR A 226 20.51 -31.86 -23.97
C THR A 226 19.26 -32.57 -24.52
N LEU A 227 18.17 -31.83 -24.72
CA LEU A 227 16.93 -32.37 -25.28
C LEU A 227 17.11 -32.77 -26.75
N ASN A 228 17.80 -31.94 -27.54
CA ASN A 228 18.14 -32.27 -28.94
C ASN A 228 19.05 -33.51 -29.03
N GLU A 229 20.04 -33.64 -28.14
CA GLU A 229 20.87 -34.85 -28.08
C GLU A 229 20.06 -36.10 -27.75
N PHE A 230 19.14 -36.01 -26.78
CA PHE A 230 18.24 -37.12 -26.44
C PHE A 230 17.37 -37.53 -27.63
N MET A 231 16.76 -36.57 -28.33
CA MET A 231 15.95 -36.81 -29.52
C MET A 231 16.78 -37.48 -30.64
N GLY A 232 18.04 -37.07 -30.82
CA GLY A 232 18.97 -37.71 -31.77
C GLY A 232 19.31 -39.16 -31.39
N ARG A 233 19.57 -39.43 -30.10
CA ARG A 233 19.80 -40.80 -29.60
C ARG A 233 18.57 -41.69 -29.77
N LEU A 234 17.38 -41.15 -29.52
CA LEU A 234 16.13 -41.86 -29.72
C LEU A 234 15.91 -42.17 -31.22
N GLY A 235 16.15 -41.21 -32.10
CA GLY A 235 16.04 -41.37 -33.55
C GLY A 235 16.92 -42.49 -34.07
N SER A 236 18.22 -42.44 -33.76
CA SER A 236 19.18 -43.50 -34.14
C SER A 236 18.81 -44.89 -33.60
N THR A 237 18.21 -44.98 -32.41
CA THR A 237 17.74 -46.25 -31.84
C THR A 237 16.55 -46.80 -32.61
N LEU A 238 15.57 -45.95 -32.94
CA LEU A 238 14.40 -46.33 -33.73
C LEU A 238 14.78 -46.75 -35.16
N ASP A 239 15.71 -46.03 -35.81
CA ASP A 239 16.24 -46.39 -37.14
C ASP A 239 16.95 -47.75 -37.14
N GLY A 240 17.62 -48.09 -36.04
CA GLY A 240 18.23 -49.41 -35.84
C GLY A 240 17.18 -50.52 -35.78
N LEU A 241 16.10 -50.31 -35.01
CA LEU A 241 14.99 -51.26 -34.91
C LEU A 241 14.27 -51.44 -36.25
N HIS A 242 14.03 -50.35 -36.98
CA HIS A 242 13.40 -50.41 -38.30
C HIS A 242 14.22 -51.22 -39.31
N ARG A 243 15.54 -51.04 -39.35
CA ARG A 243 16.42 -51.83 -40.24
C ARG A 243 16.39 -53.32 -39.92
N VAL A 244 16.53 -53.68 -38.64
CA VAL A 244 16.50 -55.10 -38.22
C VAL A 244 15.17 -55.77 -38.54
N THR A 245 14.06 -55.09 -38.28
CA THR A 245 12.72 -55.63 -38.59
C THR A 245 12.46 -55.79 -40.08
N SER A 246 12.96 -54.87 -40.92
CA SER A 246 12.84 -54.93 -42.37
C SER A 246 13.65 -56.09 -42.98
N ASP A 247 14.92 -56.24 -42.57
CA ASP A 247 15.79 -57.29 -43.10
C ASP A 247 15.34 -58.69 -42.68
N ALA A 248 14.87 -58.82 -41.43
CA ALA A 248 14.26 -60.05 -40.94
C ALA A 248 13.03 -60.46 -41.77
N ALA A 249 12.12 -59.51 -42.05
CA ALA A 249 10.95 -59.81 -42.87
C ALA A 249 11.33 -60.31 -44.27
N HIS A 250 12.37 -59.73 -44.88
CA HIS A 250 12.83 -60.11 -46.22
C HIS A 250 13.45 -61.52 -46.25
N GLN A 251 14.36 -61.80 -45.33
CA GLN A 251 15.08 -63.08 -45.30
C GLN A 251 14.19 -64.29 -44.94
N LEU A 252 13.07 -64.09 -44.22
CA LEU A 252 12.09 -65.16 -43.96
C LEU A 252 11.20 -65.46 -45.16
N ARG A 253 10.94 -64.45 -45.99
CA ARG A 253 10.05 -64.58 -47.15
C ARG A 253 10.58 -65.59 -48.15
N THR A 254 11.90 -65.65 -48.35
CA THR A 254 12.56 -66.54 -49.30
C THR A 254 12.38 -68.03 -49.00
N PRO A 255 12.74 -68.57 -47.81
CA PRO A 255 12.49 -69.99 -47.50
C PRO A 255 11.00 -70.32 -47.43
N LEU A 256 10.16 -69.42 -46.94
CA LEU A 256 8.70 -69.64 -46.90
C LEU A 256 8.09 -69.74 -48.30
N THR A 257 8.55 -68.91 -49.25
CA THR A 257 8.14 -68.97 -50.66
C THR A 257 8.60 -70.29 -51.29
N ALA A 258 9.83 -70.72 -50.99
CA ALA A 258 10.37 -71.99 -51.51
C ALA A 258 9.65 -73.22 -50.94
N ILE A 259 9.27 -73.21 -49.65
CA ILE A 259 8.42 -74.24 -49.04
C ILE A 259 7.09 -74.32 -49.77
N ARG A 260 6.42 -73.17 -49.96
CA ARG A 260 5.11 -73.13 -50.62
C ARG A 260 5.17 -73.67 -52.04
N ALA A 261 6.13 -73.23 -52.86
CA ALA A 261 6.28 -73.68 -54.23
C ALA A 261 6.58 -75.19 -54.34
N GLN A 262 7.44 -75.73 -53.46
CA GLN A 262 7.74 -77.17 -53.46
C GLN A 262 6.55 -78.02 -52.96
N SER A 263 5.74 -77.50 -52.04
CA SER A 263 4.51 -78.15 -51.58
C SER A 263 3.44 -78.20 -52.66
N GLU A 264 3.23 -77.10 -53.39
CA GLU A 264 2.27 -77.05 -54.51
C GLU A 264 2.64 -78.08 -55.58
N ILE A 265 3.91 -78.17 -55.98
CA ILE A 265 4.36 -79.16 -56.98
C ILE A 265 4.28 -80.60 -56.44
N ALA A 266 4.55 -80.83 -55.16
CA ALA A 266 4.46 -82.17 -54.56
C ALA A 266 3.02 -82.71 -54.45
N LEU A 267 2.00 -81.83 -54.45
CA LEU A 267 0.59 -82.22 -54.45
C LEU A 267 0.10 -82.68 -55.82
N GLU A 268 0.77 -82.27 -56.89
CA GLU A 268 0.41 -82.61 -58.29
C GLU A 268 1.25 -83.77 -58.86
N ASP A 269 2.34 -84.16 -58.18
CA ASP A 269 3.27 -85.19 -58.63
C ASP A 269 2.72 -86.61 -58.35
N THR A 270 2.72 -87.50 -59.35
CA THR A 270 2.18 -88.87 -59.24
C THR A 270 3.25 -89.93 -58.98
N ASP A 271 4.53 -89.58 -59.04
CA ASP A 271 5.65 -90.48 -58.71
C ASP A 271 5.97 -90.43 -57.20
N PRO A 272 5.84 -91.56 -56.47
CA PRO A 272 6.18 -91.64 -55.06
C PRO A 272 7.63 -91.28 -54.73
N LYS A 273 8.58 -91.50 -55.66
CA LYS A 273 10.00 -91.19 -55.44
C LYS A 273 10.29 -89.70 -55.52
N GLU A 274 9.76 -88.99 -56.53
CA GLU A 274 9.93 -87.54 -56.65
C GLU A 274 9.14 -86.79 -55.57
N THR A 275 7.95 -87.26 -55.20
CA THR A 275 7.19 -86.72 -54.05
C THR A 275 8.01 -86.79 -52.75
N ARG A 276 8.63 -87.94 -52.45
CA ARG A 276 9.49 -88.09 -51.27
C ARG A 276 10.69 -87.15 -51.30
N ARG A 277 11.28 -86.93 -52.48
CA ARG A 277 12.41 -86.03 -52.69
C ARG A 277 12.03 -84.55 -52.48
N ARG A 278 10.82 -84.16 -52.88
CA ARG A 278 10.26 -82.81 -52.60
C ARG A 278 9.91 -82.61 -51.13
N LEU A 279 9.32 -83.61 -50.46
CA LEU A 279 9.07 -83.57 -49.01
C LEU A 279 10.36 -83.38 -48.21
N LEU A 280 11.46 -84.01 -48.63
CA LEU A 280 12.79 -83.77 -48.04
C LEU A 280 13.27 -82.32 -48.24
N ARG A 281 13.00 -81.70 -49.39
CA ARG A 281 13.33 -80.28 -49.66
C ARG A 281 12.45 -79.31 -48.85
N ILE A 282 11.17 -79.60 -48.71
CA ILE A 282 10.24 -78.85 -47.86
C ILE A 282 10.72 -78.90 -46.41
N ASN A 283 11.05 -80.10 -45.92
CA ASN A 283 11.58 -80.27 -44.56
C ASN A 283 12.89 -79.50 -44.37
N ALA A 284 13.83 -79.59 -45.32
CA ALA A 284 15.08 -78.85 -45.27
C ALA A 284 14.87 -77.33 -45.24
N ASN A 285 13.96 -76.79 -46.05
CA ASN A 285 13.64 -75.36 -46.05
C ASN A 285 12.90 -74.93 -44.76
N ALA A 286 12.04 -75.77 -44.18
CA ALA A 286 11.36 -75.51 -42.92
C ALA A 286 12.35 -75.50 -41.74
N VAL A 287 13.30 -76.44 -41.73
CA VAL A 287 14.42 -76.45 -40.77
C VAL A 287 15.29 -75.20 -40.95
N ASN A 288 15.54 -74.76 -42.19
CA ASN A 288 16.29 -73.54 -42.44
C ASN A 288 15.55 -72.28 -41.95
N ALA A 289 14.24 -72.17 -42.23
CA ALA A 289 13.40 -71.08 -41.73
C ALA A 289 13.33 -71.05 -40.20
N SER A 290 13.20 -72.22 -39.55
CA SER A 290 13.21 -72.33 -38.09
C SER A 290 14.58 -71.95 -37.51
N ARG A 291 15.69 -72.34 -38.14
CA ARG A 291 17.04 -71.92 -37.75
C ARG A 291 17.24 -70.41 -37.94
N LEU A 292 16.75 -69.82 -39.02
CA LEU A 292 16.78 -68.36 -39.26
C LEU A 292 15.95 -67.61 -38.20
N ALA A 293 14.74 -68.08 -37.90
CA ALA A 293 13.89 -67.50 -36.86
C ALA A 293 14.51 -67.62 -35.46
N ASN A 294 15.06 -68.79 -35.10
CA ASN A 294 15.77 -68.97 -33.84
C ASN A 294 17.05 -68.12 -33.77
N ARG A 295 17.75 -67.95 -34.89
CA ARG A 295 18.93 -67.08 -34.98
C ARG A 295 18.57 -65.63 -34.73
N TRP A 296 17.48 -65.11 -35.30
CA TRP A 296 17.02 -63.75 -34.99
C TRP A 296 16.42 -63.60 -33.61
N LEU A 297 15.74 -64.62 -33.09
CA LEU A 297 15.29 -64.60 -31.71
C LEU A 297 16.50 -64.52 -30.77
N THR A 298 17.56 -65.27 -31.07
CA THR A 298 18.82 -65.22 -30.33
C THR A 298 19.52 -63.87 -30.51
N ASP A 299 19.63 -63.33 -31.73
CA ASP A 299 20.24 -62.03 -32.02
C ASP A 299 19.46 -60.86 -31.42
N ALA A 300 18.13 -60.85 -31.49
CA ALA A 300 17.28 -59.84 -30.86
C ALA A 300 17.37 -59.92 -29.33
N THR A 301 17.46 -61.13 -28.77
CA THR A 301 17.65 -61.32 -27.33
C THR A 301 19.06 -60.94 -26.89
N LEU A 302 20.10 -61.18 -27.70
CA LEU A 302 21.47 -60.74 -27.45
C LEU A 302 21.61 -59.22 -27.57
N LEU A 303 21.06 -58.59 -28.61
CA LEU A 303 21.06 -57.13 -28.78
C LEU A 303 20.34 -56.42 -27.62
N HIS A 304 19.29 -57.03 -27.07
CA HIS A 304 18.60 -56.53 -25.89
C HIS A 304 19.39 -56.75 -24.59
N LYS A 305 20.06 -57.90 -24.43
CA LYS A 305 20.80 -58.25 -23.20
C LYS A 305 22.20 -57.66 -23.09
N LEU A 306 22.88 -57.38 -24.20
CA LEU A 306 24.24 -56.79 -24.17
C LEU A 306 24.24 -55.33 -23.68
N LYS A 307 23.12 -54.61 -23.78
CA LYS A 307 22.99 -53.20 -23.36
C LYS A 307 22.38 -52.99 -21.97
N THR A 308 21.95 -54.05 -21.29
CA THR A 308 21.34 -53.97 -19.97
C THR A 308 21.92 -55.03 -19.04
N ARG A 309 23.23 -54.97 -18.77
CA ARG A 309 23.85 -55.93 -17.85
C ARG A 309 23.87 -55.40 -16.42
N ARG A 310 23.32 -56.22 -15.52
CA ARG A 310 23.70 -56.26 -14.12
C ARG A 310 24.83 -57.28 -14.03
N THR A 311 26.05 -56.84 -13.76
CA THR A 311 27.14 -57.75 -13.42
C THR A 311 26.97 -58.23 -11.98
N GLU A 312 27.20 -59.52 -11.74
CA GLU A 312 27.13 -60.13 -10.42
C GLU A 312 28.43 -60.84 -10.05
N ALA A 313 28.55 -61.27 -8.79
CA ALA A 313 29.70 -62.05 -8.35
C ALA A 313 29.55 -63.47 -8.89
N VAL A 314 30.43 -63.87 -9.80
CA VAL A 314 30.43 -65.21 -10.40
C VAL A 314 31.71 -65.92 -9.99
N GLU A 315 31.55 -67.09 -9.37
CA GLU A 315 32.67 -67.96 -9.03
C GLU A 315 33.06 -68.81 -10.26
N LEU A 316 34.26 -68.63 -10.79
CA LEU A 316 34.70 -69.30 -12.01
C LEU A 316 34.85 -70.82 -11.85
N GLY A 317 35.28 -71.28 -10.67
CA GLY A 317 35.39 -72.71 -10.38
C GLY A 317 34.05 -73.44 -10.51
N GLU A 318 32.98 -72.86 -9.95
CA GLU A 318 31.62 -73.39 -10.09
C GLU A 318 31.13 -73.37 -11.54
N GLN A 319 31.39 -72.28 -12.29
CA GLN A 319 30.94 -72.22 -13.69
C GLN A 319 31.65 -73.25 -14.58
N ILE A 320 32.93 -73.57 -14.33
CA ILE A 320 33.64 -74.64 -15.04
C ILE A 320 33.00 -76.00 -14.72
N ARG A 321 32.68 -76.27 -13.45
CA ARG A 321 32.00 -77.52 -13.03
C ARG A 321 30.60 -77.64 -13.64
N GLU A 322 29.84 -76.56 -13.66
CA GLU A 322 28.49 -76.53 -14.25
C GLU A 322 28.52 -76.72 -15.77
N ALA A 323 29.46 -76.08 -16.49
CA ALA A 323 29.64 -76.28 -17.92
C ALA A 323 29.99 -77.75 -18.24
N LEU A 324 30.89 -78.37 -17.48
CA LEU A 324 31.21 -79.79 -17.61
C LEU A 324 30.02 -80.70 -17.27
N THR A 325 29.19 -80.31 -16.31
CA THR A 325 27.97 -81.05 -15.94
C THR A 325 26.94 -81.03 -17.08
N GLN A 326 26.76 -79.88 -17.75
CA GLN A 326 25.90 -79.77 -18.93
C GLN A 326 26.41 -80.63 -20.09
N ILE A 327 27.70 -80.56 -20.39
CA ILE A 327 28.33 -81.38 -21.44
C ILE A 327 28.20 -82.88 -21.13
N ARG A 328 28.31 -83.27 -19.85
CA ARG A 328 28.11 -84.67 -19.42
C ARG A 328 26.66 -85.12 -19.62
N ALA A 329 25.68 -84.27 -19.33
CA ALA A 329 24.26 -84.58 -19.48
C ALA A 329 23.86 -84.78 -20.96
N GLU A 330 24.55 -84.13 -21.90
CA GLU A 330 24.33 -84.31 -23.35
C GLU A 330 24.84 -85.67 -23.87
N GLY A 331 25.73 -86.35 -23.12
CA GLY A 331 26.16 -87.74 -23.38
C GLY A 331 27.09 -87.94 -24.60
N ILE A 332 27.28 -86.92 -25.44
CA ILE A 332 28.06 -86.99 -26.69
C ILE A 332 29.55 -87.22 -26.43
N TYR A 333 30.11 -86.65 -25.35
CA TYR A 333 31.55 -86.66 -25.05
C TYR A 333 31.94 -87.52 -23.84
N ALA A 334 31.07 -88.45 -23.40
CA ALA A 334 31.22 -89.21 -22.16
C ALA A 334 32.59 -89.90 -21.99
N LYS A 335 33.13 -90.53 -23.05
CA LYS A 335 34.45 -91.20 -23.02
C LYS A 335 35.65 -90.24 -22.98
N LEU A 336 35.48 -89.01 -23.48
CA LEU A 336 36.55 -88.00 -23.50
C LEU A 336 36.61 -87.24 -22.17
N LEU A 337 35.47 -87.09 -21.48
CA LEU A 337 35.38 -86.53 -20.14
C LEU A 337 36.15 -87.34 -19.08
N GLU A 338 36.29 -88.67 -19.25
CA GLU A 338 37.09 -89.52 -18.34
C GLU A 338 38.60 -89.25 -18.42
N ARG A 339 39.05 -88.57 -19.49
CA ARG A 339 40.47 -88.24 -19.76
C ARG A 339 40.76 -86.74 -19.59
N LEU A 340 39.86 -86.01 -18.95
CA LEU A 340 40.01 -84.59 -18.64
C LEU A 340 40.76 -84.42 -17.31
N ASP A 341 41.92 -83.77 -17.35
CA ASP A 341 42.59 -83.27 -16.15
C ASP A 341 42.01 -81.91 -15.76
N LEU A 342 41.47 -81.80 -14.54
CA LEU A 342 40.81 -80.60 -14.05
C LEU A 342 41.58 -80.03 -12.86
N GLN A 343 42.22 -78.88 -13.07
CA GLN A 343 42.99 -78.17 -12.04
C GLN A 343 42.26 -76.89 -11.64
N ILE A 344 41.50 -76.95 -10.53
CA ILE A 344 40.80 -75.79 -9.95
C ILE A 344 41.35 -75.58 -8.54
N PRO A 345 41.80 -74.36 -8.17
CA PRO A 345 42.23 -74.05 -6.82
C PRO A 345 41.07 -74.17 -5.82
N GLU A 346 41.36 -74.54 -4.57
CA GLU A 346 40.34 -74.57 -3.50
C GLU A 346 39.83 -73.15 -3.15
N THR A 347 40.59 -72.12 -3.49
CA THR A 347 40.22 -70.72 -3.27
C THR A 347 39.14 -70.27 -4.27
N SER A 348 38.07 -69.65 -3.77
CA SER A 348 37.00 -69.07 -4.59
C SER A 348 37.52 -67.93 -5.48
N VAL A 349 37.55 -68.16 -6.79
CA VAL A 349 37.97 -67.16 -7.79
C VAL A 349 36.75 -66.40 -8.32
N MET A 350 36.56 -65.17 -7.83
CA MET A 350 35.36 -64.36 -8.11
C MET A 350 35.62 -63.30 -9.18
N VAL A 351 34.79 -63.29 -10.22
CA VAL A 351 34.77 -62.25 -11.26
C VAL A 351 33.42 -61.52 -11.28
N SER A 352 33.42 -60.27 -11.75
CA SER A 352 32.20 -59.49 -11.93
C SER A 352 31.67 -59.69 -13.34
N ALA A 353 30.74 -60.63 -13.53
CA ALA A 353 30.24 -60.99 -14.86
C ALA A 353 28.75 -61.38 -14.83
N ASP A 354 28.17 -61.62 -16.01
CA ASP A 354 26.87 -62.29 -16.14
C ASP A 354 27.10 -63.80 -16.10
N GLN A 355 26.49 -64.50 -15.13
CA GLN A 355 26.73 -65.92 -14.88
C GLN A 355 26.47 -66.79 -16.12
N VAL A 356 25.38 -66.50 -16.84
CA VAL A 356 24.98 -67.25 -18.03
C VAL A 356 25.99 -67.04 -19.17
N SER A 357 26.42 -65.80 -19.41
CA SER A 357 27.38 -65.47 -20.46
C SER A 357 28.74 -66.13 -20.24
N ILE A 358 29.24 -66.16 -19.00
CA ILE A 358 30.50 -66.85 -18.66
C ILE A 358 30.37 -68.36 -18.85
N ARG A 359 29.25 -68.95 -18.43
CA ARG A 359 29.00 -70.39 -18.61
C ARG A 359 28.97 -70.79 -20.09
N GLU A 360 28.30 -69.99 -20.92
CA GLU A 360 28.26 -70.19 -22.37
C GLU A 360 29.65 -70.06 -23.01
N MET A 361 30.46 -69.06 -22.60
CA MET A 361 31.85 -68.95 -23.05
C MET A 361 32.66 -70.20 -22.70
N LEU A 362 32.62 -70.65 -21.43
CA LEU A 362 33.35 -71.83 -20.98
C LEU A 362 32.90 -73.10 -21.70
N ARG A 363 31.59 -73.28 -21.89
CA ARG A 363 31.02 -74.39 -22.67
C ARG A 363 31.56 -74.39 -24.10
N ASN A 364 31.54 -73.25 -24.79
CA ASN A 364 32.08 -73.13 -26.15
C ASN A 364 33.57 -73.48 -26.24
N LEU A 365 34.39 -73.05 -25.27
CA LEU A 365 35.82 -73.36 -25.27
C LEU A 365 36.11 -74.85 -25.03
N ILE A 366 35.40 -75.45 -24.07
CA ILE A 366 35.56 -76.87 -23.73
C ILE A 366 35.04 -77.77 -24.86
N GLU A 367 33.90 -77.43 -25.46
CA GLU A 367 33.37 -78.15 -26.63
C GLU A 367 34.30 -78.07 -27.83
N ASN A 368 34.86 -76.89 -28.12
CA ASN A 368 35.85 -76.74 -29.18
C ASN A 368 37.06 -77.65 -28.96
N ALA A 369 37.57 -77.71 -27.73
CA ALA A 369 38.68 -78.60 -27.36
C ALA A 369 38.31 -80.08 -27.53
N PHE A 370 37.07 -80.50 -27.24
CA PHE A 370 36.62 -81.89 -27.44
C PHE A 370 36.44 -82.26 -28.90
N VAL A 371 35.97 -81.32 -29.73
CA VAL A 371 35.71 -81.55 -31.15
C VAL A 371 37.00 -81.61 -31.96
N HIS A 372 37.99 -80.78 -31.61
CA HIS A 372 39.23 -80.62 -32.39
C HIS A 372 40.47 -81.31 -31.78
N GLY A 373 40.41 -81.71 -30.51
CA GLY A 373 41.53 -82.36 -29.80
C GLY A 373 41.71 -83.85 -30.10
N ALA A 374 42.94 -84.35 -29.97
CA ALA A 374 43.28 -85.78 -30.00
C ALA A 374 44.19 -86.17 -28.83
N GLY A 375 43.63 -86.63 -27.70
CA GLY A 375 44.43 -87.01 -26.52
C GLY A 375 43.81 -86.56 -25.20
N PRO A 376 44.57 -86.58 -24.09
CA PRO A 376 44.11 -86.08 -22.79
C PRO A 376 43.91 -84.55 -22.84
N MET A 377 42.77 -84.04 -22.38
CA MET A 377 42.49 -82.60 -22.32
C MET A 377 42.81 -82.09 -20.91
N ALA A 378 43.23 -80.83 -20.76
CA ALA A 378 43.30 -80.20 -19.45
C ALA A 378 42.56 -78.86 -19.41
N VAL A 379 41.85 -78.62 -18.31
CA VAL A 379 41.27 -77.31 -17.97
C VAL A 379 41.89 -76.86 -16.66
N LYS A 380 42.57 -75.72 -16.70
CA LYS A 380 43.28 -75.15 -15.55
C LYS A 380 42.76 -73.75 -15.25
N LEU A 381 42.33 -73.55 -14.00
CA LEU A 381 42.04 -72.23 -13.44
C LEU A 381 43.22 -71.81 -12.57
N SER A 382 43.78 -70.63 -12.84
CA SER A 382 44.77 -69.98 -11.97
C SER A 382 44.38 -68.53 -11.76
N HIS A 383 44.94 -67.87 -10.74
CA HIS A 383 44.70 -66.44 -10.50
C HIS A 383 45.95 -65.80 -9.89
N ASP A 384 46.10 -64.49 -10.11
CA ASP A 384 47.06 -63.63 -9.38
C ASP A 384 46.30 -62.62 -8.49
N GLU A 385 46.89 -61.49 -8.14
CA GLU A 385 46.23 -60.44 -7.33
C GLU A 385 45.15 -59.64 -8.09
N HIS A 386 45.15 -59.67 -9.42
CA HIS A 386 44.34 -58.77 -10.25
C HIS A 386 43.52 -59.48 -11.32
N VAL A 387 43.94 -60.66 -11.78
CA VAL A 387 43.28 -61.40 -12.85
C VAL A 387 43.14 -62.90 -12.54
N ALA A 388 42.04 -63.47 -13.02
CA ALA A 388 41.82 -64.90 -13.14
C ALA A 388 42.18 -65.35 -14.56
N ARG A 389 42.80 -66.52 -14.68
CA ARG A 389 43.20 -67.13 -15.95
C ARG A 389 42.60 -68.53 -16.07
N VAL A 390 41.83 -68.75 -17.14
CA VAL A 390 41.29 -70.07 -17.52
C VAL A 390 42.03 -70.54 -18.76
N GLU A 391 42.76 -71.65 -18.65
CA GLU A 391 43.48 -72.30 -19.74
C GLU A 391 42.75 -73.59 -20.11
N VAL A 392 42.37 -73.73 -21.37
CA VAL A 392 41.81 -74.97 -21.94
C VAL A 392 42.81 -75.48 -22.97
N SER A 393 43.42 -76.64 -22.71
CA SER A 393 44.42 -77.23 -23.59
C SER A 393 43.97 -78.55 -24.19
N ASP A 394 44.25 -78.72 -25.49
CA ASP A 394 44.07 -79.95 -26.24
C ASP A 394 45.36 -80.39 -26.93
N PHE A 395 45.37 -81.62 -27.46
CA PHE A 395 46.47 -82.22 -28.23
C PHE A 395 46.04 -82.52 -29.68
N GLY A 396 45.17 -81.68 -30.25
CA GLY A 396 44.77 -81.73 -31.65
C GLY A 396 45.88 -81.31 -32.61
N PRO A 397 45.59 -81.15 -33.92
CA PRO A 397 46.59 -80.69 -34.90
C PRO A 397 47.06 -79.24 -34.68
N GLY A 398 46.48 -78.51 -33.72
CA GLY A 398 46.76 -77.09 -33.48
C GLY A 398 46.18 -76.18 -34.55
N ILE A 399 46.34 -74.86 -34.36
CA ILE A 399 46.01 -73.82 -35.35
C ILE A 399 47.32 -73.12 -35.72
N SER A 400 47.56 -72.90 -37.01
CA SER A 400 48.75 -72.15 -37.49
C SER A 400 48.82 -70.75 -36.85
N PRO A 401 49.99 -70.29 -36.37
CA PRO A 401 50.14 -68.97 -35.74
C PRO A 401 49.64 -67.81 -36.62
N LEU A 402 49.72 -67.94 -37.94
CA LEU A 402 49.23 -66.94 -38.89
C LEU A 402 47.70 -66.79 -38.91
N ARG A 403 46.97 -67.72 -38.30
CA ARG A 403 45.50 -67.75 -38.28
C ARG A 403 44.89 -67.52 -36.90
N HIS A 404 45.70 -67.35 -35.85
CA HIS A 404 45.20 -67.15 -34.48
C HIS A 404 44.24 -65.97 -34.35
N GLU A 405 44.47 -64.87 -35.07
CA GLU A 405 43.57 -63.71 -35.02
C GLU A 405 42.30 -63.91 -35.87
N ALA A 406 42.45 -64.53 -37.05
CA ALA A 406 41.36 -64.71 -38.01
C ALA A 406 40.27 -65.67 -37.50
N VAL A 407 40.61 -66.65 -36.66
CA VAL A 407 39.63 -67.60 -36.11
C VAL A 407 38.67 -67.00 -35.08
N PHE A 408 38.92 -65.76 -34.63
CA PHE A 408 37.99 -64.98 -33.81
C PHE A 408 37.00 -64.14 -34.65
N GLU A 409 37.17 -64.05 -35.96
CA GLU A 409 36.18 -63.45 -36.85
C GLU A 409 34.97 -64.37 -37.02
N ARG A 410 33.76 -63.79 -37.00
CA ARG A 410 32.52 -64.57 -37.09
C ARG A 410 32.47 -65.34 -38.41
N PHE A 411 32.19 -66.63 -38.32
CA PHE A 411 32.02 -67.57 -39.46
C PHE A 411 33.33 -68.00 -40.16
N VAL A 412 34.50 -67.63 -39.64
CA VAL A 412 35.79 -68.10 -40.17
C VAL A 412 36.14 -69.50 -39.63
N ARG A 413 36.68 -70.38 -40.48
CA ARG A 413 37.02 -71.78 -40.15
C ARG A 413 38.43 -72.12 -40.61
N ASP A 414 39.15 -72.92 -39.81
CA ASP A 414 40.51 -73.36 -40.17
C ASP A 414 40.51 -74.64 -41.04
N THR A 415 39.56 -75.57 -40.82
CA THR A 415 39.38 -76.79 -41.63
C THR A 415 37.90 -77.12 -41.89
N ASP A 416 37.57 -77.50 -43.14
CA ASP A 416 36.19 -77.82 -43.56
C ASP A 416 35.73 -79.25 -43.25
N LYS A 417 36.58 -80.07 -42.63
CA LYS A 417 36.33 -81.51 -42.41
C LYS A 417 35.49 -81.83 -41.17
N VAL A 418 35.18 -80.87 -40.31
CA VAL A 418 34.42 -81.07 -39.06
C VAL A 418 33.16 -80.18 -39.05
N PRO A 419 31.95 -80.69 -38.72
CA PRO A 419 30.74 -79.88 -38.65
C PRO A 419 30.80 -78.85 -37.51
N GLY A 420 30.67 -77.54 -37.82
CA GLY A 420 30.67 -76.46 -36.83
C GLY A 420 30.27 -75.09 -37.42
N THR A 421 29.91 -74.10 -36.61
CA THR A 421 29.37 -72.79 -37.08
C THR A 421 30.41 -71.68 -37.23
N GLY A 422 31.64 -71.85 -36.72
CA GLY A 422 32.67 -70.80 -36.72
C GLY A 422 32.32 -69.60 -35.83
N LEU A 423 31.40 -69.77 -34.88
CA LEU A 423 30.93 -68.71 -33.97
C LEU A 423 31.49 -68.85 -32.55
N GLY A 424 31.89 -70.06 -32.13
CA GLY A 424 32.22 -70.35 -30.72
C GLY A 424 33.37 -69.51 -30.18
N LEU A 425 34.48 -69.39 -30.93
CA LEU A 425 35.63 -68.58 -30.53
C LEU A 425 35.34 -67.07 -30.57
N ALA A 426 34.60 -66.61 -31.58
CA ALA A 426 34.16 -65.20 -31.68
C ALA A 426 33.27 -64.79 -30.49
N ILE A 427 32.33 -65.66 -30.09
CA ILE A 427 31.49 -65.45 -28.90
C ILE A 427 32.34 -65.44 -27.63
N ALA A 428 33.30 -66.36 -27.52
CA ALA A 428 34.19 -66.38 -26.35
C ALA A 428 35.03 -65.10 -26.23
N ARG A 429 35.50 -64.54 -27.34
CA ARG A 429 36.18 -63.22 -27.37
C ARG A 429 35.24 -62.10 -26.94
N ASP A 430 34.06 -62.01 -27.54
CA ASP A 430 33.07 -60.97 -27.21
C ASP A 430 32.68 -61.01 -25.72
N VAL A 431 32.56 -62.21 -25.13
CA VAL A 431 32.27 -62.37 -23.69
C VAL A 431 33.48 -61.99 -22.85
N ALA A 432 34.70 -62.39 -23.20
CA ALA A 432 35.91 -62.03 -22.45
C ALA A 432 36.14 -60.51 -22.44
N GLU A 433 36.11 -59.87 -23.61
CA GLU A 433 36.31 -58.42 -23.76
C GLU A 433 35.20 -57.62 -23.06
N ALA A 434 33.94 -58.05 -23.17
CA ALA A 434 32.84 -57.36 -22.50
C ALA A 434 32.89 -57.44 -20.97
N ASN A 435 33.68 -58.36 -20.40
CA ASN A 435 33.95 -58.43 -18.97
C ASN A 435 35.34 -57.88 -18.59
N GLY A 436 35.94 -57.07 -19.47
CA GLY A 436 37.23 -56.40 -19.24
C GLY A 436 38.45 -57.32 -19.32
N GLY A 437 38.28 -58.49 -19.94
CA GLY A 437 39.31 -59.51 -20.12
C GLY A 437 39.84 -59.61 -21.55
N SER A 438 40.65 -60.64 -21.79
CA SER A 438 41.20 -60.98 -23.10
C SER A 438 41.22 -62.50 -23.32
N ILE A 439 41.29 -62.91 -24.58
CA ILE A 439 41.45 -64.31 -24.99
C ILE A 439 42.64 -64.42 -25.94
N VAL A 440 43.50 -65.41 -25.74
CA VAL A 440 44.70 -65.63 -26.55
C VAL A 440 44.85 -67.11 -26.87
N LEU A 441 45.37 -67.42 -28.06
CA LEU A 441 45.68 -68.76 -28.54
C LEU A 441 47.20 -68.98 -28.52
N ALA A 442 47.64 -70.15 -28.07
CA ALA A 442 49.04 -70.56 -28.09
C ALA A 442 49.19 -72.02 -28.55
N ASP A 443 50.35 -72.36 -29.10
CA ASP A 443 50.70 -73.73 -29.49
C ASP A 443 51.05 -74.57 -28.25
N ASN A 444 50.60 -75.83 -28.21
CA ASN A 444 50.89 -76.79 -27.15
C ASN A 444 52.07 -77.70 -27.54
N GLY A 445 53.28 -77.16 -27.62
CA GLY A 445 54.52 -77.94 -27.84
C GLY A 445 54.66 -78.59 -29.23
N GLY A 446 54.00 -78.04 -30.26
CA GLY A 446 54.06 -78.50 -31.65
C GLY A 446 52.95 -79.48 -32.06
N THR A 447 52.13 -79.94 -31.10
CA THR A 447 50.91 -80.72 -31.35
C THR A 447 49.84 -80.35 -30.31
N GLY A 448 48.92 -79.45 -30.66
CA GLY A 448 47.77 -79.06 -29.84
C GLY A 448 47.52 -77.56 -29.80
N LEU A 449 46.51 -77.14 -29.03
CA LEU A 449 46.15 -75.74 -28.85
C LEU A 449 45.88 -75.44 -27.37
N VAL A 450 46.36 -74.29 -26.89
CA VAL A 450 46.02 -73.74 -25.58
C VAL A 450 45.23 -72.45 -25.77
N VAL A 451 43.98 -72.43 -25.32
CA VAL A 451 43.15 -71.22 -25.27
C VAL A 451 43.20 -70.65 -23.87
N THR A 452 43.70 -69.42 -23.74
CA THR A 452 43.85 -68.72 -22.45
C THR A 452 42.88 -67.55 -22.39
N VAL A 453 41.94 -67.58 -21.44
CA VAL A 453 41.06 -66.45 -21.11
C VAL A 453 41.53 -65.78 -19.82
N THR A 454 41.74 -64.46 -19.87
CA THR A 454 42.12 -63.64 -18.71
C THR A 454 40.97 -62.72 -18.35
N LEU A 455 40.51 -62.72 -17.09
CA LEU A 455 39.42 -61.86 -16.59
C LEU A 455 39.86 -61.11 -15.32
N PRO A 456 39.46 -59.85 -15.10
CA PRO A 456 39.79 -59.12 -13.89
C PRO A 456 39.06 -59.69 -12.65
N LEU A 457 39.79 -59.86 -11.55
CA LEU A 457 39.23 -60.29 -10.28
C LEU A 457 38.37 -59.20 -9.66
N ARG A 458 37.31 -59.61 -8.97
CA ARG A 458 36.46 -58.69 -8.21
C ARG A 458 37.15 -58.33 -6.88
N THR A 459 37.65 -57.10 -6.76
CA THR A 459 38.20 -56.57 -5.51
C THR A 459 37.11 -56.50 -4.42
N ALA A 460 37.36 -57.15 -3.28
CA ALA A 460 36.45 -57.21 -2.15
C ALA A 460 36.45 -55.91 -1.32
N LEU A 461 35.98 -54.79 -1.88
CA LEU A 461 35.75 -53.55 -1.13
C LEU A 461 34.54 -52.80 -1.72
N GLN A 462 33.35 -53.01 -1.13
CA GLN A 462 32.26 -52.03 -0.96
C GLN A 462 30.93 -52.74 -0.63
N LEU A 463 30.66 -52.94 0.65
CA LEU A 463 29.31 -53.12 1.19
C LEU A 463 29.18 -52.27 2.45
N ALA A 464 28.51 -51.12 2.33
CA ALA A 464 28.00 -50.36 3.48
C ALA A 464 26.53 -49.95 3.18
N PRO A 465 25.58 -50.13 4.12
CA PRO A 465 24.16 -49.89 3.86
C PRO A 465 23.79 -48.41 3.97
N ARG A 466 23.02 -47.91 3.00
CA ARG A 466 22.39 -46.58 3.05
C ARG A 466 21.34 -46.52 4.16
N ARG A 467 21.56 -45.68 5.17
CA ARG A 467 20.52 -45.25 6.13
C ARG A 467 19.60 -44.20 5.49
N ARG A 468 18.30 -44.40 5.66
CA ARG A 468 17.23 -43.41 5.44
C ARG A 468 17.37 -42.27 6.45
N SER A 469 17.24 -41.01 5.99
CA SER A 469 16.87 -39.89 6.85
C SER A 469 15.45 -39.43 6.52
N ALA A 470 14.71 -39.14 7.58
CA ALA A 470 13.39 -38.54 7.57
C ALA A 470 13.50 -37.03 7.80
N SER A 471 12.66 -36.24 7.11
CA SER A 471 12.12 -34.96 7.59
C SER A 471 10.75 -34.82 6.92
N GLY A 472 9.64 -34.82 7.66
CA GLY A 472 9.12 -33.61 8.31
C GLY A 472 8.71 -32.63 7.20
N GLY A 473 7.46 -32.54 6.74
CA GLY A 473 6.24 -32.39 7.52
C GLY A 473 5.95 -30.90 7.63
N GLN A 474 5.15 -30.33 6.73
CA GLN A 474 4.30 -29.19 7.07
C GLN A 474 3.17 -28.99 6.06
N LYS A 475 2.02 -28.66 6.65
CA LYS A 475 0.68 -28.53 6.09
C LYS A 475 0.60 -27.48 4.99
N ARG A 476 -0.15 -27.85 3.97
CA ARG A 476 -0.69 -27.02 2.91
C ARG A 476 -2.05 -26.50 3.37
N SER A 477 -2.18 -25.20 3.65
CA SER A 477 -3.46 -24.48 3.50
C SER A 477 -3.24 -22.98 3.65
N SER A 478 -3.36 -22.26 2.54
CA SER A 478 -3.63 -20.81 2.49
C SER A 478 -3.69 -20.34 1.04
N ARG A 479 -4.68 -20.84 0.29
CA ARG A 479 -5.26 -20.06 -0.80
C ARG A 479 -6.40 -19.28 -0.16
N HIS A 480 -6.35 -17.95 -0.26
CA HIS A 480 -7.42 -16.93 -0.09
C HIS A 480 -6.85 -15.67 0.59
N LEU A 481 -5.90 -14.98 -0.05
CA LEU A 481 -5.48 -13.63 0.36
C LEU A 481 -5.14 -12.74 -0.86
N LEU A 482 -5.91 -12.85 -1.96
CA LEU A 482 -5.68 -12.03 -3.15
C LEU A 482 -6.92 -11.30 -3.67
N SER A 483 -7.94 -11.11 -2.83
CA SER A 483 -9.17 -10.37 -3.18
C SER A 483 -9.50 -9.22 -2.22
N GLY A 484 -8.65 -8.93 -1.23
CA GLY A 484 -8.94 -7.93 -0.18
C GLY A 484 -8.28 -6.55 -0.36
N LEU A 485 -7.38 -6.36 -1.33
CA LEU A 485 -6.50 -5.18 -1.37
C LEU A 485 -6.85 -4.13 -2.44
N ILE A 486 -7.87 -4.37 -3.26
CA ILE A 486 -8.41 -3.35 -4.20
C ILE A 486 -9.68 -2.68 -3.62
N ALA A 487 -10.30 -3.27 -2.58
CA ALA A 487 -11.50 -2.74 -1.95
C ALA A 487 -11.24 -1.60 -0.95
N LEU A 488 -9.99 -1.40 -0.49
CA LEU A 488 -9.67 -0.37 0.51
C LEU A 488 -9.45 1.04 -0.10
N ALA A 489 -9.36 1.15 -1.43
CA ALA A 489 -9.21 2.43 -2.14
C ALA A 489 -10.54 3.02 -2.65
N MET A 490 -11.68 2.34 -2.45
CA MET A 490 -13.00 2.79 -2.92
C MET A 490 -14.01 3.10 -1.80
N VAL A 491 -13.62 3.02 -0.52
CA VAL A 491 -14.55 3.23 0.62
C VAL A 491 -14.38 4.60 1.31
N LEU A 492 -13.51 5.47 0.81
CA LEU A 492 -13.38 6.86 1.28
C LEU A 492 -13.86 7.86 0.22
N SER A 493 -15.15 7.76 -0.13
CA SER A 493 -15.90 8.90 -0.68
C SER A 493 -17.41 8.63 -0.62
N ILE A 494 -18.07 9.54 0.10
CA ILE A 494 -19.51 9.82 0.09
C ILE A 494 -20.36 8.78 0.83
N ALA A 495 -20.47 8.94 2.15
CA ALA A 495 -21.70 8.57 2.85
C ALA A 495 -22.75 9.67 2.58
N PRO A 496 -23.88 9.37 1.92
CA PRO A 496 -25.04 10.24 2.00
C PRO A 496 -25.55 10.19 3.44
N TYR A 497 -25.74 11.35 4.05
CA TYR A 497 -26.56 11.49 5.27
C TYR A 497 -27.86 10.71 5.09
N PRO A 498 -28.34 9.93 6.09
CA PRO A 498 -29.68 9.40 6.00
C PRO A 498 -30.64 10.58 5.98
N GLU A 499 -31.37 10.73 4.87
CA GLU A 499 -32.56 11.59 4.82
C GLU A 499 -33.49 11.14 5.94
N ALA A 500 -33.51 11.91 7.02
CA ALA A 500 -34.47 11.74 8.08
C ALA A 500 -35.85 11.99 7.46
N LYS A 501 -36.64 10.92 7.38
CA LYS A 501 -38.05 10.98 7.02
C LYS A 501 -38.72 12.10 7.82
N ALA A 502 -39.37 13.01 7.11
CA ALA A 502 -40.22 14.04 7.68
C ALA A 502 -41.24 13.41 8.65
N GLN A 503 -41.14 13.77 9.92
CA GLN A 503 -42.17 13.55 10.92
C GLN A 503 -42.61 14.92 11.46
N MET A 504 -43.90 15.21 11.26
CA MET A 504 -44.69 16.38 11.66
C MET A 504 -44.68 16.62 13.19
N PRO A 505 -45.36 17.67 13.68
CA PRO A 505 -45.17 19.11 13.50
C PRO A 505 -44.30 19.64 14.67
N ARG A 506 -43.39 20.59 14.40
CA ARG A 506 -42.42 21.08 15.37
C ARG A 506 -42.97 22.28 16.13
N ASP A 507 -42.56 22.41 17.39
CA ASP A 507 -42.56 23.71 18.06
C ASP A 507 -41.90 24.75 17.13
N PRO A 508 -42.38 26.00 17.12
CA PRO A 508 -41.87 27.03 16.23
C PRO A 508 -40.37 27.24 16.44
N ILE A 509 -39.62 27.44 15.34
CA ILE A 509 -38.19 27.72 15.40
C ILE A 509 -37.99 29.11 15.99
N VAL A 510 -37.25 29.19 17.09
CA VAL A 510 -37.01 30.42 17.82
C VAL A 510 -35.80 31.16 17.24
N ILE A 511 -36.03 32.36 16.71
CA ILE A 511 -34.98 33.30 16.30
C ILE A 511 -34.86 34.40 17.34
N ALA A 512 -33.66 34.62 17.86
CA ALA A 512 -33.37 35.74 18.77
C ALA A 512 -32.42 36.75 18.15
N SER A 513 -32.74 38.03 18.30
CA SER A 513 -31.92 39.16 17.87
C SER A 513 -32.20 40.41 18.70
N THR A 514 -31.38 41.43 18.54
CA THR A 514 -31.53 42.74 19.22
C THR A 514 -32.56 43.65 18.55
N VAL A 515 -33.04 43.28 17.36
CA VAL A 515 -34.01 44.06 16.59
C VAL A 515 -35.40 43.96 17.25
N SER A 516 -36.22 45.00 17.14
CA SER A 516 -37.61 44.94 17.65
C SER A 516 -38.45 43.97 16.79
N ALA A 517 -39.49 43.36 17.38
CA ALA A 517 -40.34 42.41 16.66
C ALA A 517 -40.98 43.03 15.40
N GLU A 518 -41.42 44.28 15.50
CA GLU A 518 -42.00 45.04 14.38
C GLU A 518 -41.03 45.21 13.21
N ARG A 519 -39.75 45.51 13.50
CA ARG A 519 -38.72 45.67 12.47
C ARG A 519 -38.26 44.34 11.90
N PHE A 520 -38.30 43.27 12.69
CA PHE A 520 -37.87 41.94 12.26
C PHE A 520 -38.97 41.19 11.48
N ALA A 521 -40.23 41.61 11.59
CA ALA A 521 -41.37 40.98 10.91
C ALA A 521 -41.18 40.75 9.39
N PRO A 522 -40.64 41.70 8.59
CA PRO A 522 -40.40 41.46 7.16
C PRO A 522 -39.41 40.32 6.88
N ILE A 523 -38.45 40.07 7.78
CA ILE A 523 -37.53 38.93 7.66
C ILE A 523 -38.30 37.62 7.90
N VAL A 524 -39.14 37.58 8.93
CA VAL A 524 -39.95 36.39 9.26
C VAL A 524 -40.92 36.07 8.12
N GLU A 525 -41.69 37.05 7.66
CA GLU A 525 -42.64 36.90 6.56
C GLU A 525 -41.95 36.37 5.29
N GLN A 526 -40.79 36.93 4.94
CA GLN A 526 -40.04 36.49 3.76
C GLN A 526 -39.45 35.09 3.95
N LEU A 527 -38.99 34.71 5.15
CA LEU A 527 -38.51 33.35 5.42
C LEU A 527 -39.62 32.31 5.33
N GLU A 528 -40.81 32.61 5.84
CA GLU A 528 -41.97 31.72 5.76
C GLU A 528 -42.46 31.52 4.31
N ILE A 529 -42.31 32.54 3.46
CA ILE A 529 -42.56 32.43 2.01
C ILE A 529 -41.51 31.53 1.33
N LEU A 530 -40.24 31.69 1.68
CA LEU A 530 -39.14 30.93 1.06
C LEU A 530 -39.10 29.46 1.52
N LEU A 531 -39.52 29.20 2.77
CA LEU A 531 -39.48 27.88 3.40
C LEU A 531 -40.88 27.51 3.92
N PRO A 532 -41.81 27.15 3.02
CA PRO A 532 -43.18 26.83 3.41
C PRO A 532 -43.22 25.62 4.35
N GLY A 533 -43.96 25.75 5.45
CA GLY A 533 -44.12 24.71 6.47
C GLY A 533 -43.14 24.81 7.65
N ILE A 534 -42.36 25.88 7.73
CA ILE A 534 -41.60 26.25 8.94
C ILE A 534 -42.36 27.37 9.67
N GLU A 535 -42.72 27.15 10.93
CA GLU A 535 -43.27 28.18 11.80
C GLU A 535 -42.12 28.85 12.57
N ILE A 536 -42.07 30.18 12.58
CA ILE A 536 -40.97 30.95 13.17
C ILE A 536 -41.49 31.79 14.34
N ALA A 537 -40.88 31.63 15.52
CA ALA A 537 -41.12 32.48 16.67
C ALA A 537 -39.95 33.46 16.86
N TYR A 538 -40.22 34.76 16.89
CA TYR A 538 -39.19 35.77 17.10
C TYR A 538 -39.14 36.27 18.55
N GLN A 539 -37.95 36.31 19.14
CA GLN A 539 -37.73 36.78 20.51
C GLN A 539 -36.71 37.92 20.54
N PRO A 540 -37.16 39.20 20.68
CA PRO A 540 -36.24 40.32 20.84
C PRO A 540 -35.57 40.27 22.21
N ALA A 541 -34.23 40.37 22.25
CA ALA A 541 -33.45 40.39 23.49
C ALA A 541 -32.11 41.11 23.27
N ARG A 542 -31.51 41.64 24.34
CA ARG A 542 -30.19 42.29 24.24
C ARG A 542 -29.10 41.26 23.99
N SER A 543 -28.02 41.64 23.30
CA SER A 543 -26.91 40.72 22.98
C SER A 543 -26.40 39.95 24.22
N PRO A 544 -26.15 40.59 25.39
CA PRO A 544 -25.64 39.87 26.58
C PRO A 544 -26.64 38.87 27.15
N GLU A 545 -27.94 39.15 27.03
CA GLU A 545 -29.01 38.27 27.49
C GLU A 545 -29.10 37.03 26.59
N ILE A 546 -29.02 37.20 25.27
CA ILE A 546 -28.97 36.10 24.30
C ILE A 546 -27.74 35.22 24.58
N ALA A 547 -26.57 35.84 24.77
CA ALA A 547 -25.35 35.12 25.07
C ALA A 547 -25.42 34.33 26.39
N ALA A 548 -26.05 34.89 27.43
CA ALA A 548 -26.26 34.21 28.70
C ALA A 548 -27.15 32.98 28.53
N ARG A 549 -28.27 33.08 27.77
CA ARG A 549 -29.15 31.93 27.47
C ARG A 549 -28.40 30.82 26.73
N VAL A 550 -27.61 31.17 25.70
CA VAL A 550 -26.80 30.20 24.93
C VAL A 550 -25.74 29.51 25.80
N ARG A 551 -25.08 30.23 26.71
CA ARG A 551 -24.11 29.64 27.65
C ARG A 551 -24.75 28.76 28.72
N ALA A 552 -25.95 29.11 29.17
CA ALA A 552 -26.64 28.40 30.24
C ALA A 552 -27.08 26.98 29.83
N ARG A 553 -27.36 26.75 28.54
CA ARG A 553 -27.77 25.44 27.99
C ARG A 553 -28.96 24.82 28.75
N THR A 554 -29.90 25.66 29.19
CA THR A 554 -31.06 25.25 29.99
C THR A 554 -32.23 24.75 29.14
N GLY A 555 -32.11 24.84 27.80
CA GLY A 555 -33.19 24.56 26.87
C GLY A 555 -34.03 25.79 26.50
N GLU A 556 -33.76 26.94 27.11
CA GLU A 556 -34.34 28.25 26.78
C GLU A 556 -33.52 29.01 25.72
N GLU A 557 -32.37 28.47 25.30
CA GLU A 557 -31.63 29.04 24.18
C GLU A 557 -32.44 29.01 22.86
N PRO A 558 -32.28 30.03 22.00
CA PRO A 558 -32.93 30.08 20.69
C PRO A 558 -32.31 29.07 19.71
N ASP A 559 -33.03 28.73 18.64
CA ASP A 559 -32.55 27.85 17.57
C ASP A 559 -31.61 28.59 16.59
N ILE A 560 -31.82 29.89 16.41
CA ILE A 560 -30.99 30.78 15.59
C ILE A 560 -30.74 32.07 16.35
N VAL A 561 -29.48 32.49 16.35
CA VAL A 561 -29.02 33.73 16.96
C VAL A 561 -28.54 34.67 15.87
N ILE A 562 -29.03 35.91 15.88
CA ILE A 562 -28.54 37.00 15.02
C ILE A 562 -28.09 38.14 15.92
N LEU A 563 -26.83 38.58 15.80
CA LEU A 563 -26.25 39.58 16.69
C LEU A 563 -25.51 40.70 15.93
N PRO A 564 -25.62 41.96 16.38
CA PRO A 564 -24.74 43.06 15.97
C PRO A 564 -23.45 43.13 16.79
N SER A 565 -23.11 42.09 17.56
CA SER A 565 -21.97 42.06 18.48
C SER A 565 -21.06 40.88 18.11
N PRO A 566 -20.18 41.07 17.09
CA PRO A 566 -19.41 39.98 16.52
C PRO A 566 -18.37 39.42 17.49
N ASP A 567 -17.85 40.22 18.42
CA ASP A 567 -16.98 39.79 19.51
C ASP A 567 -17.64 38.72 20.39
N MET A 568 -18.88 38.96 20.81
CA MET A 568 -19.61 38.02 21.63
C MET A 568 -20.04 36.78 20.83
N ALA A 569 -20.42 36.95 19.57
CA ALA A 569 -20.73 35.82 18.70
C ALA A 569 -19.48 34.94 18.44
N VAL A 570 -18.31 35.55 18.24
CA VAL A 570 -17.03 34.84 18.16
C VAL A 570 -16.71 34.14 19.48
N SER A 571 -16.91 34.78 20.64
CA SER A 571 -16.72 34.13 21.95
C SER A 571 -17.58 32.87 22.10
N LEU A 572 -18.89 32.98 21.85
CA LEU A 572 -19.82 31.85 21.94
C LEU A 572 -19.45 30.74 20.96
N THR A 573 -19.14 31.13 19.72
CA THR A 573 -18.72 30.20 18.68
C THR A 573 -17.44 29.49 19.12
N ASN A 574 -16.41 30.22 19.59
CA ASN A 574 -15.14 29.70 20.06
C ASN A 574 -15.28 28.73 21.25
N GLU A 575 -16.20 28.99 22.17
CA GLU A 575 -16.54 28.12 23.31
C GLU A 575 -17.18 26.76 22.91
N GLY A 576 -17.42 26.52 21.62
CA GLY A 576 -18.04 25.29 21.11
C GLY A 576 -19.56 25.31 21.14
N LEU A 577 -20.17 26.50 21.28
CA LEU A 577 -21.62 26.65 21.42
C LEU A 577 -22.35 26.78 20.08
N ALA A 578 -21.66 26.97 18.97
CA ALA A 578 -22.27 27.04 17.63
C ALA A 578 -22.10 25.72 16.86
N ALA A 579 -23.11 25.36 16.06
CA ALA A 579 -23.06 24.18 15.19
C ALA A 579 -22.44 24.50 13.82
N PRO A 580 -21.59 23.62 13.26
CA PRO A 580 -21.10 23.77 11.89
C PRO A 580 -22.21 23.46 10.87
N LEU A 581 -22.51 24.42 10.00
CA LEU A 581 -23.62 24.33 9.04
C LEU A 581 -23.21 23.78 7.68
N ASN A 582 -21.91 23.83 7.34
CA ASN A 582 -21.36 23.34 6.07
C ASN A 582 -22.16 23.80 4.84
N LEU A 583 -22.41 25.11 4.73
CA LEU A 583 -23.16 25.70 3.62
C LEU A 583 -22.26 25.84 2.37
N PRO A 584 -22.53 25.09 1.27
CA PRO A 584 -21.72 25.15 0.06
C PRO A 584 -21.92 26.48 -0.68
N GLY A 585 -20.87 26.97 -1.35
CA GLY A 585 -20.94 28.16 -2.22
C GLY A 585 -20.92 29.52 -1.50
N ILE A 586 -20.83 29.53 -0.17
CA ILE A 586 -20.58 30.77 0.59
C ILE A 586 -19.09 31.08 0.56
N ALA A 587 -18.72 32.31 0.21
CA ALA A 587 -17.33 32.74 0.16
C ALA A 587 -16.69 32.77 1.57
N ALA A 588 -15.39 32.48 1.64
CA ALA A 588 -14.66 32.26 2.90
C ALA A 588 -14.51 33.51 3.78
N ASP A 589 -14.71 34.70 3.22
CA ASP A 589 -14.79 36.00 3.91
C ASP A 589 -16.16 36.28 4.52
N ARG A 590 -17.18 35.47 4.21
CA ARG A 590 -18.56 35.61 4.72
C ARG A 590 -18.86 34.72 5.91
N HIS A 591 -17.92 33.91 6.35
CA HIS A 591 -18.12 33.00 7.46
C HIS A 591 -16.83 32.73 8.24
N TRP A 592 -16.98 32.36 9.49
CA TRP A 592 -15.91 31.84 10.33
C TRP A 592 -16.23 30.41 10.74
N ARG A 593 -15.29 29.49 10.46
CA ARG A 593 -15.37 28.05 10.80
C ARG A 593 -16.63 27.31 10.28
N GLN A 594 -17.36 27.92 9.34
CA GLN A 594 -18.69 27.44 8.88
C GLN A 594 -19.70 27.28 10.04
N GLU A 595 -19.44 27.96 11.16
CA GLU A 595 -20.28 28.00 12.35
C GLU A 595 -20.95 29.37 12.49
N LEU A 596 -20.23 30.43 12.11
CA LEU A 596 -20.69 31.82 12.21
C LEU A 596 -20.69 32.48 10.82
N TYR A 597 -21.77 33.17 10.48
CA TYR A 597 -21.99 33.70 9.12
C TYR A 597 -22.35 35.18 9.14
N ILE A 598 -21.81 35.97 8.19
CA ILE A 598 -22.09 37.40 8.06
C ILE A 598 -23.32 37.63 7.18
N LEU A 599 -24.35 38.24 7.76
CA LEU A 599 -25.59 38.62 7.08
C LEU A 599 -25.46 39.98 6.37
N ALA A 600 -24.98 40.99 7.08
CA ALA A 600 -24.89 42.38 6.63
C ALA A 600 -23.75 43.12 7.33
N HIS A 601 -23.37 44.27 6.78
CA HIS A 601 -22.37 45.16 7.38
C HIS A 601 -23.01 46.51 7.74
N ASP A 602 -22.91 46.93 8.98
CA ASP A 602 -23.52 48.17 9.46
C ASP A 602 -22.45 49.25 9.69
N PRO A 603 -22.24 50.17 8.74
CA PRO A 603 -21.19 51.19 8.82
C PRO A 603 -21.48 52.23 9.90
N ALA A 604 -20.44 52.61 10.63
CA ALA A 604 -20.46 53.78 11.48
C ALA A 604 -20.46 55.06 10.65
N ILE A 605 -21.32 56.00 11.04
CA ILE A 605 -21.52 57.28 10.38
C ILE A 605 -21.30 58.43 11.36
N ILE A 606 -21.17 59.64 10.79
CA ILE A 606 -21.36 60.89 11.52
C ILE A 606 -22.79 61.36 11.22
N ALA A 607 -23.62 61.42 12.25
CA ALA A 607 -24.97 61.95 12.15
C ALA A 607 -24.96 63.44 12.54
N PHE A 608 -25.76 64.25 11.86
CA PHE A 608 -25.81 65.69 12.10
C PHE A 608 -27.23 66.24 11.98
N ASN A 609 -27.48 67.36 12.64
CA ASN A 609 -28.73 68.10 12.50
C ASN A 609 -28.70 68.96 11.23
N LYS A 610 -29.60 68.68 10.28
CA LYS A 610 -29.74 69.41 9.01
C LYS A 610 -30.09 70.90 9.20
N GLN A 611 -30.63 71.25 10.35
CA GLN A 611 -31.06 72.62 10.68
C GLN A 611 -29.98 73.42 11.41
N ALA A 612 -28.84 72.82 11.75
CA ALA A 612 -27.77 73.49 12.49
C ALA A 612 -27.01 74.52 11.60
N PRO A 613 -26.65 75.70 12.13
CA PRO A 613 -26.16 76.84 11.35
C PRO A 613 -24.67 76.79 10.93
N TYR A 614 -24.05 75.62 10.78
CA TYR A 614 -22.60 75.49 10.58
C TYR A 614 -22.18 75.29 9.12
N ALA A 615 -21.11 75.96 8.70
CA ALA A 615 -20.64 76.03 7.32
C ALA A 615 -19.78 74.82 6.86
N THR A 616 -19.44 73.87 7.73
CA THR A 616 -18.71 72.64 7.34
C THR A 616 -19.04 71.50 8.30
N ILE A 617 -19.77 70.51 7.82
CA ILE A 617 -19.95 69.23 8.52
C ILE A 617 -18.64 68.44 8.33
N PRO A 618 -17.97 68.01 9.42
CA PRO A 618 -16.68 67.35 9.33
C PRO A 618 -16.79 66.05 8.55
N GLN A 619 -15.96 65.91 7.51
CA GLN A 619 -15.93 64.75 6.62
C GLN A 619 -14.98 63.66 7.14
N THR A 620 -14.03 64.03 8.01
CA THR A 620 -13.01 63.13 8.56
C THR A 620 -12.92 63.28 10.07
N ARG A 621 -12.35 62.28 10.75
CA ARG A 621 -12.08 62.35 12.21
C ARG A 621 -11.12 63.49 12.55
N LEU A 622 -10.17 63.79 11.67
CA LEU A 622 -9.23 64.89 11.86
C LEU A 622 -9.93 66.25 11.82
N GLU A 623 -10.83 66.48 10.86
CA GLU A 623 -11.64 67.69 10.80
C GLU A 623 -12.54 67.83 12.03
N LEU A 624 -13.15 66.73 12.47
CA LEU A 624 -13.97 66.73 13.69
C LEU A 624 -13.12 67.08 14.92
N ALA A 625 -11.94 66.49 15.09
CA ALA A 625 -11.05 66.80 16.20
C ALA A 625 -10.61 68.28 16.17
N GLN A 626 -10.21 68.79 14.99
CA GLN A 626 -9.84 70.19 14.81
C GLN A 626 -11.00 71.15 15.11
N LEU A 627 -12.23 70.77 14.75
CA LEU A 627 -13.41 71.55 15.06
C LEU A 627 -13.65 71.62 16.58
N LEU A 628 -13.49 70.49 17.28
CA LEU A 628 -13.70 70.41 18.74
C LEU A 628 -12.58 71.07 19.56
N GLU A 629 -11.36 71.15 19.02
CA GLU A 629 -10.20 71.76 19.68
C GLU A 629 -10.14 73.30 19.52
N GLN A 630 -10.98 73.89 18.67
CA GLN A 630 -11.05 75.35 18.50
C GLN A 630 -11.45 76.05 19.81
N SER A 631 -10.98 77.28 19.99
CA SER A 631 -11.29 78.11 21.16
C SER A 631 -11.97 79.41 20.72
N PRO A 632 -13.27 79.62 21.03
CA PRO A 632 -14.17 78.70 21.74
C PRO A 632 -14.60 77.51 20.85
N PRO A 633 -14.88 76.32 21.44
CA PRO A 633 -15.29 75.15 20.67
C PRO A 633 -16.69 75.39 20.06
N PRO A 634 -16.83 75.38 18.71
CA PRO A 634 -18.11 75.67 18.03
C PRO A 634 -19.25 74.73 18.44
N LEU A 635 -18.91 73.52 18.91
CA LEU A 635 -19.84 72.45 19.32
C LEU A 635 -19.87 72.22 20.83
N PHE A 636 -19.53 73.23 21.64
CA PHE A 636 -19.56 73.14 23.10
C PHE A 636 -20.93 72.64 23.61
N GLN A 637 -20.96 71.49 24.28
CA GLN A 637 -22.19 70.79 24.71
C GLN A 637 -23.21 70.50 23.60
N ARG A 638 -22.82 70.64 22.33
CA ARG A 638 -23.65 70.38 21.14
C ARG A 638 -23.16 69.18 20.33
N ILE A 639 -22.17 68.45 20.82
CA ILE A 639 -21.79 67.14 20.27
C ILE A 639 -22.25 66.02 21.21
N GLY A 640 -22.66 64.89 20.65
CA GLY A 640 -23.07 63.71 21.40
C GLY A 640 -22.25 62.47 21.04
N ILE A 641 -22.04 61.61 22.05
CA ILE A 641 -21.39 60.30 21.93
C ILE A 641 -22.17 59.25 22.72
N VAL A 642 -22.02 57.98 22.34
CA VAL A 642 -22.63 56.86 23.08
C VAL A 642 -21.71 56.41 24.21
N ASN A 643 -22.31 56.02 25.34
CA ASN A 643 -21.65 55.34 26.43
C ASN A 643 -21.24 53.92 26.01
N VAL A 644 -19.98 53.78 25.63
CA VAL A 644 -19.38 52.51 25.20
C VAL A 644 -19.31 51.46 26.33
N GLY A 645 -19.55 51.84 27.59
CA GLY A 645 -19.68 50.89 28.69
C GLY A 645 -21.01 50.15 28.70
N ILE A 646 -22.06 50.74 28.11
CA ILE A 646 -23.44 50.22 28.12
C ILE A 646 -23.78 49.59 26.77
N ASP A 647 -23.49 50.26 25.66
CA ASP A 647 -23.83 49.80 24.32
C ASP A 647 -22.72 48.95 23.69
N SER A 648 -23.01 47.66 23.45
CA SER A 648 -22.01 46.69 22.95
C SER A 648 -21.57 46.94 21.51
N VAL A 649 -22.45 47.49 20.68
CA VAL A 649 -22.13 47.85 19.29
C VAL A 649 -21.18 49.05 19.28
N SER A 650 -21.50 50.09 20.05
CA SER A 650 -20.66 51.28 20.21
C SER A 650 -19.32 50.94 20.83
N TYR A 651 -19.27 50.01 21.80
CA TYR A 651 -18.01 49.48 22.32
C TYR A 651 -17.14 48.86 21.21
N THR A 652 -17.73 47.99 20.39
CA THR A 652 -17.03 47.35 19.28
C THR A 652 -16.49 48.40 18.32
N LEU A 653 -17.32 49.36 17.92
CA LEU A 653 -16.92 50.46 17.03
C LEU A 653 -15.78 51.31 17.62
N ALA A 654 -15.90 51.72 18.87
CA ALA A 654 -14.91 52.52 19.59
C ALA A 654 -13.56 51.81 19.70
N TYR A 655 -13.57 50.56 20.10
CA TYR A 655 -12.34 49.77 20.23
C TYR A 655 -11.71 49.53 18.85
N GLN A 656 -12.51 49.18 17.84
CA GLN A 656 -12.08 49.01 16.45
C GLN A 656 -11.47 50.28 15.85
N ASP A 657 -11.93 51.46 16.25
CA ASP A 657 -11.37 52.76 15.85
C ASP A 657 -10.01 52.98 16.51
N SER A 658 -9.89 52.65 17.81
CA SER A 658 -8.64 52.78 18.57
C SER A 658 -7.49 51.92 18.03
N LEU A 659 -7.79 50.78 17.41
CA LEU A 659 -6.79 49.92 16.77
C LEU A 659 -6.32 50.47 15.41
N ARG A 660 -7.21 51.17 14.69
CA ARG A 660 -6.94 51.65 13.33
C ARG A 660 -6.22 52.98 13.31
N SER A 661 -6.55 53.86 14.25
CA SER A 661 -6.00 55.21 14.25
C SER A 661 -5.68 55.71 15.67
N PRO A 662 -4.45 56.19 15.90
CA PRO A 662 -4.13 56.95 17.11
C PRO A 662 -4.99 58.22 17.27
N LEU A 663 -5.61 58.72 16.18
CA LEU A 663 -6.52 59.86 16.23
C LEU A 663 -7.75 59.61 17.10
N TYR A 664 -8.14 58.35 17.31
CA TYR A 664 -9.26 58.02 18.20
C TYR A 664 -9.08 58.60 19.60
N TRP A 665 -7.89 58.44 20.20
CA TRP A 665 -7.62 58.94 21.55
C TRP A 665 -7.49 60.46 21.61
N ARG A 666 -7.04 61.10 20.52
CA ARG A 666 -7.08 62.56 20.37
C ARG A 666 -8.53 63.05 20.32
N LEU A 667 -9.37 62.37 19.55
CA LEU A 667 -10.79 62.70 19.42
C LEU A 667 -11.54 62.50 20.75
N ALA A 668 -11.26 61.42 21.49
CA ALA A 668 -11.80 61.19 22.83
C ALA A 668 -11.51 62.36 23.77
N ARG A 669 -10.26 62.87 23.76
CA ARG A 669 -9.86 64.05 24.53
C ARG A 669 -10.57 65.32 24.05
N ALA A 670 -10.73 65.49 22.73
CA ALA A 670 -11.43 66.63 22.15
C ALA A 670 -12.93 66.64 22.51
N PHE A 671 -13.57 65.47 22.65
CA PHE A 671 -14.93 65.36 23.19
C PHE A 671 -15.02 65.86 24.64
N GLY A 672 -14.03 65.53 25.48
CA GLY A 672 -13.94 66.04 26.85
C GLY A 672 -13.84 67.57 26.89
N ALA A 673 -12.91 68.15 26.11
CA ALA A 673 -12.74 69.59 26.00
C ALA A 673 -13.99 70.32 25.48
N ALA A 674 -14.74 69.70 24.56
CA ALA A 674 -16.00 70.23 24.04
C ALA A 674 -17.21 69.96 24.96
N GLN A 675 -17.02 69.28 26.11
CA GLN A 675 -18.08 68.81 27.00
C GLN A 675 -19.18 68.04 26.25
N ALA A 676 -18.77 67.02 25.48
CA ALA A 676 -19.68 66.16 24.74
C ALA A 676 -20.75 65.55 25.66
N ARG A 677 -22.00 65.49 25.18
CA ARG A 677 -23.09 64.82 25.89
C ARG A 677 -23.02 63.32 25.65
N ILE A 678 -23.00 62.55 26.74
CA ILE A 678 -22.95 61.09 26.70
C ILE A 678 -24.37 60.52 26.83
N TYR A 679 -24.75 59.62 25.93
CA TYR A 679 -26.06 58.94 25.93
C TYR A 679 -25.88 57.43 26.07
N ASP A 680 -26.84 56.73 26.68
CA ASP A 680 -26.70 55.30 26.97
C ASP A 680 -26.80 54.41 25.72
N THR A 681 -27.58 54.83 24.73
CA THR A 681 -27.79 54.08 23.48
C THR A 681 -27.68 54.97 22.25
N SER A 682 -27.41 54.35 21.09
CA SER A 682 -27.42 55.06 19.79
C SER A 682 -28.80 55.63 19.45
N ASP A 683 -29.88 54.97 19.86
CA ASP A 683 -31.25 55.45 19.66
C ASP A 683 -31.50 56.76 20.44
N ASP A 684 -31.06 56.82 21.71
CA ASP A 684 -31.17 58.04 22.54
C ASP A 684 -30.36 59.21 21.98
N LEU A 685 -29.18 58.89 21.42
CA LEU A 685 -28.29 59.85 20.79
C LEU A 685 -28.93 60.47 19.55
N ILE A 686 -29.52 59.64 18.66
CA ILE A 686 -30.22 60.14 17.47
C ILE A 686 -31.50 60.91 17.83
N ALA A 687 -32.26 60.45 18.83
CA ALA A 687 -33.41 61.21 19.34
C ALA A 687 -33.01 62.59 19.90
N ALA A 688 -31.79 62.74 20.41
CA ALA A 688 -31.27 64.03 20.83
C ALA A 688 -30.91 64.97 19.67
N ILE A 689 -30.44 64.44 18.53
CA ILE A 689 -30.25 65.22 17.30
C ILE A 689 -31.60 65.69 16.76
N GLU A 690 -32.59 64.79 16.64
CA GLU A 690 -33.93 65.14 16.13
C GLU A 690 -34.61 66.20 17.02
N ALA A 691 -34.38 66.15 18.33
CA ALA A 691 -34.84 67.17 19.28
C ALA A 691 -34.01 68.48 19.27
N GLY A 692 -32.97 68.60 18.45
CA GLY A 692 -32.08 69.77 18.38
C GLY A 692 -31.24 70.02 19.64
N ARG A 693 -31.10 69.01 20.52
CA ARG A 693 -30.32 69.08 21.77
C ARG A 693 -28.81 69.01 21.50
N ILE A 694 -28.43 68.35 20.42
CA ILE A 694 -27.06 68.24 19.89
C ILE A 694 -27.12 68.41 18.37
N ASP A 695 -26.00 68.79 17.77
CA ASP A 695 -25.88 69.05 16.33
C ASP A 695 -25.09 67.97 15.61
N ILE A 696 -24.17 67.28 16.28
CA ILE A 696 -23.34 66.21 15.71
C ILE A 696 -23.33 65.01 16.66
N ALA A 697 -23.40 63.82 16.10
CA ALA A 697 -23.12 62.56 16.79
C ALA A 697 -22.05 61.76 16.05
N TYR A 698 -21.12 61.20 16.81
CA TYR A 698 -19.99 60.44 16.30
C TYR A 698 -20.19 58.93 16.50
N ASN A 699 -19.74 58.15 15.50
CA ASN A 699 -19.68 56.68 15.55
C ASN A 699 -21.04 55.99 15.74
N VAL A 700 -22.08 56.55 15.10
CA VAL A 700 -23.43 55.98 15.18
C VAL A 700 -23.58 54.87 14.13
N PRO A 701 -24.11 53.68 14.47
CA PRO A 701 -24.44 52.67 13.47
C PRO A 701 -25.47 53.21 12.46
N TYR A 702 -25.25 52.99 11.17
CA TYR A 702 -26.13 53.47 10.10
C TYR A 702 -27.55 52.91 10.23
N SER A 703 -27.67 51.68 10.72
CA SER A 703 -28.94 51.02 11.02
C SER A 703 -29.88 51.83 11.90
N VAL A 704 -29.35 52.65 12.82
CA VAL A 704 -30.14 53.46 13.75
C VAL A 704 -30.91 54.55 13.01
N ILE A 705 -30.35 55.08 11.92
CA ILE A 705 -31.01 56.09 11.10
C ILE A 705 -31.98 55.44 10.13
N THR A 706 -31.56 54.40 9.41
CA THR A 706 -32.39 53.76 8.39
C THR A 706 -33.60 53.03 8.97
N SER A 707 -33.48 52.56 10.22
CA SER A 707 -34.57 51.90 10.92
C SER A 707 -35.64 52.84 11.46
N ASN A 708 -35.40 54.16 11.45
CA ASN A 708 -36.37 55.17 11.88
C ASN A 708 -36.73 56.12 10.72
N PRO A 709 -37.77 55.79 9.91
CA PRO A 709 -38.15 56.60 8.76
C PRO A 709 -38.74 57.97 9.12
N ASN A 710 -39.03 58.22 10.41
CA ASN A 710 -39.63 59.46 10.88
C ASN A 710 -38.60 60.56 11.18
N LEU A 711 -37.30 60.28 11.02
CA LEU A 711 -36.23 61.26 11.24
C LEU A 711 -36.22 62.30 10.12
N SER A 712 -36.69 63.51 10.43
CA SER A 712 -36.82 64.60 9.46
C SER A 712 -35.60 65.54 9.50
N SER A 713 -35.06 65.76 10.69
CA SER A 713 -34.02 66.74 10.97
C SER A 713 -32.61 66.13 11.00
N VAL A 714 -32.49 64.80 11.06
CA VAL A 714 -31.20 64.10 11.03
C VAL A 714 -30.71 63.90 9.59
N GLY A 715 -29.47 64.30 9.32
CA GLY A 715 -28.67 63.92 8.18
C GLY A 715 -27.50 63.02 8.60
N TYR A 716 -26.86 62.36 7.64
CA TYR A 716 -25.70 61.53 7.90
C TYR A 716 -24.67 61.61 6.80
N LEU A 717 -23.44 61.26 7.14
CA LEU A 717 -22.38 61.00 6.17
C LEU A 717 -21.51 59.83 6.64
N HIS A 718 -20.94 59.13 5.67
CA HIS A 718 -19.86 58.18 5.94
C HIS A 718 -18.53 58.94 6.01
N PRO A 719 -17.71 58.73 7.05
CA PRO A 719 -16.40 59.37 7.12
C PRO A 719 -15.54 59.03 5.89
N GLN A 720 -14.91 60.05 5.30
CA GLN A 720 -14.12 59.91 4.08
C GLN A 720 -12.74 59.28 4.32
N ASP A 721 -12.23 59.34 5.55
CA ASP A 721 -10.99 58.69 5.95
C ASP A 721 -11.16 57.16 5.99
N TYR A 722 -12.08 56.67 6.81
CA TYR A 722 -12.52 55.27 6.82
C TYR A 722 -13.83 55.13 7.61
N ALA A 723 -14.68 54.18 7.22
CA ALA A 723 -15.90 53.84 7.96
C ALA A 723 -15.79 52.40 8.48
N ILE A 724 -15.86 52.22 9.79
CA ILE A 724 -15.87 50.88 10.39
C ILE A 724 -17.28 50.33 10.22
N ALA A 725 -17.44 49.16 9.63
CA ALA A 725 -18.74 48.50 9.54
C ALA A 725 -18.78 47.25 10.40
N VAL A 726 -19.71 47.22 11.37
CA VAL A 726 -19.88 46.06 12.25
C VAL A 726 -20.60 44.96 11.48
N PRO A 727 -20.04 43.75 11.40
CA PRO A 727 -20.74 42.64 10.79
C PRO A 727 -21.88 42.18 11.69
N TRP A 728 -23.07 42.12 11.13
CA TRP A 728 -24.20 41.41 11.69
C TRP A 728 -24.06 39.93 11.39
N VAL A 729 -24.01 39.12 12.43
CA VAL A 729 -23.66 37.71 12.32
C VAL A 729 -24.78 36.81 12.76
N ALA A 730 -24.86 35.62 12.14
CA ALA A 730 -25.82 34.59 12.44
C ALA A 730 -25.13 33.25 12.73
N PHE A 731 -25.63 32.51 13.71
CA PHE A 731 -25.24 31.13 13.98
C PHE A 731 -26.40 30.34 14.60
N ALA A 732 -26.30 29.02 14.58
CA ALA A 732 -27.23 28.12 15.26
C ALA A 732 -26.56 27.51 16.51
N PRO A 733 -27.15 27.63 17.71
CA PRO A 733 -26.61 26.97 18.90
C PRO A 733 -26.54 25.44 18.76
N LYS A 734 -25.42 24.83 19.15
CA LYS A 734 -25.12 23.41 19.00
C LYS A 734 -26.11 22.50 19.76
N SER A 735 -26.61 22.96 20.90
CA SER A 735 -27.55 22.23 21.76
C SER A 735 -28.99 22.17 21.23
N LYS A 736 -29.39 23.13 20.39
CA LYS A 736 -30.72 23.22 19.75
C LYS A 736 -30.67 22.97 18.25
N PHE A 737 -29.51 22.61 17.71
CA PHE A 737 -29.32 22.51 16.27
C PHE A 737 -30.27 21.48 15.64
N HIS A 738 -30.97 21.90 14.59
CA HIS A 738 -31.80 21.05 13.75
C HIS A 738 -31.48 21.30 12.26
N PRO A 739 -31.63 20.30 11.36
CA PRO A 739 -31.57 20.50 9.91
C PRO A 739 -32.27 21.77 9.36
N GLN A 740 -33.43 22.17 9.89
CA GLN A 740 -34.12 23.39 9.45
C GLN A 740 -33.37 24.67 9.84
N SER A 741 -32.60 24.67 10.93
CA SER A 741 -31.73 25.81 11.30
C SER A 741 -30.69 26.07 10.21
N ARG A 742 -30.15 25.00 9.59
CA ARG A 742 -29.24 25.10 8.44
C ARG A 742 -29.95 25.73 7.23
N ASP A 743 -31.15 25.27 6.91
CA ASP A 743 -31.92 25.77 5.77
C ASP A 743 -32.32 27.24 5.95
N LEU A 744 -32.71 27.64 7.16
CA LEU A 744 -33.04 29.02 7.50
C LEU A 744 -31.83 29.96 7.40
N ILE A 745 -30.67 29.57 7.93
CA ILE A 745 -29.45 30.40 7.80
C ILE A 745 -29.00 30.46 6.34
N ALA A 746 -29.14 29.37 5.58
CA ALA A 746 -28.87 29.39 4.14
C ALA A 746 -29.82 30.36 3.40
N ALA A 747 -31.11 30.37 3.76
CA ALA A 747 -32.09 31.30 3.20
C ALA A 747 -31.76 32.76 3.57
N LEU A 748 -31.41 33.05 4.83
CA LEU A 748 -30.97 34.38 5.30
C LEU A 748 -29.78 34.93 4.50
N LEU A 749 -28.86 34.06 4.09
CA LEU A 749 -27.70 34.45 3.27
C LEU A 749 -28.04 34.66 1.79
N GLY A 750 -29.22 34.21 1.35
CA GLY A 750 -29.68 34.30 -0.03
C GLY A 750 -29.95 35.72 -0.50
N ALA A 751 -29.83 35.95 -1.82
CA ALA A 751 -30.08 37.25 -2.43
C ALA A 751 -31.53 37.75 -2.23
N GLN A 752 -32.49 36.81 -2.13
CA GLN A 752 -33.92 37.11 -1.94
C GLN A 752 -34.22 37.72 -0.56
N MET A 753 -33.38 37.45 0.45
CA MET A 753 -33.52 38.01 1.80
C MET A 753 -32.90 39.40 1.95
N GLN A 754 -32.04 39.83 1.02
CA GLN A 754 -31.29 41.08 1.15
C GLN A 754 -32.17 42.33 1.29
N PRO A 755 -33.31 42.49 0.58
CA PRO A 755 -34.20 43.63 0.80
C PRO A 755 -34.81 43.66 2.20
N ALA A 756 -35.27 42.50 2.71
CA ALA A 756 -35.83 42.39 4.06
C ALA A 756 -34.77 42.63 5.14
N ILE A 757 -33.55 42.12 4.94
CA ILE A 757 -32.41 42.37 5.83
C ILE A 757 -32.03 43.86 5.82
N ALA A 758 -31.93 44.49 4.65
CA ALA A 758 -31.62 45.91 4.55
C ALA A 758 -32.69 46.79 5.23
N GLN A 759 -33.96 46.40 5.15
CA GLN A 759 -35.05 47.10 5.81
C GLN A 759 -35.04 46.92 7.34
N ALA A 760 -34.82 45.71 7.83
CA ALA A 760 -34.91 45.38 9.26
C ALA A 760 -33.64 45.76 10.05
N ILE A 761 -32.48 45.55 9.43
CA ILE A 761 -31.16 45.67 10.06
C ILE A 761 -30.40 46.90 9.55
N GLY A 762 -30.80 47.52 8.43
CA GLY A 762 -30.27 48.82 8.00
C GLY A 762 -28.81 48.82 7.52
N GLY A 763 -28.19 47.65 7.40
CA GLY A 763 -26.81 47.48 6.91
C GLY A 763 -26.69 47.38 5.39
N ILE A 764 -25.46 47.51 4.90
CA ILE A 764 -25.10 47.31 3.51
C ILE A 764 -24.97 45.81 3.25
N ALA A 765 -25.76 45.31 2.28
CA ALA A 765 -25.70 43.94 1.80
C ALA A 765 -24.32 43.62 1.18
N MET A 766 -23.90 42.35 1.31
CA MET A 766 -22.63 41.87 0.72
C MET A 766 -22.73 41.78 -0.80
N GLY A 767 -21.84 42.49 -1.52
CA GLY A 767 -21.76 42.42 -2.98
C GLY A 767 -20.66 43.32 -3.60
N PRO A 768 -20.33 43.09 -4.89
CA PRO A 768 -19.40 43.95 -5.62
C PRO A 768 -19.96 45.38 -5.74
N GLY A 769 -19.18 46.38 -5.33
CA GLY A 769 -19.59 47.80 -5.33
C GLY A 769 -19.63 48.48 -3.96
N GLN A 770 -19.18 47.82 -2.88
CA GLN A 770 -19.00 48.49 -1.59
C GLN A 770 -18.00 49.67 -1.70
N PRO A 771 -18.24 50.79 -1.01
CA PRO A 771 -17.29 51.89 -0.96
C PRO A 771 -15.93 51.43 -0.44
N ALA A 772 -14.85 51.80 -1.13
CA ALA A 772 -13.48 51.35 -0.81
C ALA A 772 -12.98 51.79 0.58
N ASN A 773 -13.65 52.74 1.23
CA ASN A 773 -13.32 53.24 2.57
C ASN A 773 -14.03 52.49 3.71
N ILE A 774 -14.92 51.52 3.42
CA ILE A 774 -15.55 50.70 4.46
C ILE A 774 -14.60 49.57 4.89
N GLN A 775 -14.40 49.44 6.19
CA GLN A 775 -13.56 48.43 6.81
C GLN A 775 -14.36 47.64 7.84
N SER A 776 -14.44 46.33 7.67
CA SER A 776 -15.09 45.45 8.62
C SER A 776 -14.03 44.72 9.46
N PRO A 777 -14.24 44.49 10.76
CA PRO A 777 -13.44 43.50 11.49
C PRO A 777 -13.63 42.11 10.89
N ASP A 778 -12.53 41.40 10.67
CA ASP A 778 -12.57 40.00 10.32
C ASP A 778 -13.15 39.18 11.48
N LEU A 779 -13.91 38.14 11.15
CA LEU A 779 -14.35 37.17 12.13
C LEU A 779 -13.20 36.22 12.44
N GLY A 780 -12.67 36.30 13.67
CA GLY A 780 -11.55 35.47 14.08
C GLY A 780 -11.18 35.63 15.56
N PRO A 781 -10.19 34.85 16.05
CA PRO A 781 -9.72 34.87 17.43
C PRO A 781 -9.34 36.26 17.95
N GLU A 782 -8.92 37.17 17.08
CA GLU A 782 -8.63 38.56 17.39
C GLU A 782 -9.79 39.28 18.08
N LEU A 783 -11.04 38.91 17.78
CA LEU A 783 -12.23 39.47 18.42
C LEU A 783 -12.41 38.99 19.87
N LEU A 784 -11.75 37.90 20.29
CA LEU A 784 -11.77 37.43 21.69
C LEU A 784 -11.08 38.41 22.64
N VAL A 785 -10.10 39.18 22.14
CA VAL A 785 -9.40 40.22 22.93
C VAL A 785 -10.37 41.32 23.37
N PHE A 786 -11.45 41.55 22.62
CA PHE A 786 -12.46 42.58 22.90
C PHE A 786 -13.36 42.18 24.07
N SER A 787 -13.55 40.88 24.25
CA SER A 787 -14.34 40.29 25.34
C SER A 787 -13.50 40.02 26.59
N ASP A 788 -12.18 40.23 26.55
CA ASP A 788 -11.33 40.13 27.74
C ASP A 788 -11.72 41.18 28.79
N THR A 789 -11.94 40.75 30.03
CA THR A 789 -12.49 41.60 31.10
C THR A 789 -11.51 42.66 31.55
N ILE A 790 -10.22 42.33 31.66
CA ILE A 790 -9.17 43.27 32.07
C ILE A 790 -8.96 44.32 30.97
N LYS A 791 -8.72 43.89 29.74
CA LYS A 791 -8.53 44.77 28.58
C LYS A 791 -9.71 45.69 28.36
N ARG A 792 -10.94 45.17 28.47
CA ARG A 792 -12.17 45.97 28.40
C ARG A 792 -12.23 47.00 29.52
N GLY A 793 -11.93 46.61 30.77
CA GLY A 793 -11.88 47.52 31.91
C GLY A 793 -10.92 48.69 31.67
N THR A 794 -9.66 48.39 31.34
CA THR A 794 -8.63 49.41 31.06
C THR A 794 -9.02 50.34 29.91
N PHE A 795 -9.62 49.81 28.84
CA PHE A 795 -10.11 50.60 27.73
C PHE A 795 -11.22 51.57 28.17
N LEU A 796 -12.21 51.07 28.90
CA LEU A 796 -13.34 51.88 29.39
C LEU A 796 -12.88 52.96 30.35
N ASP A 797 -12.00 52.63 31.31
CA ASP A 797 -11.46 53.60 32.27
C ASP A 797 -10.70 54.73 31.56
N THR A 798 -9.85 54.39 30.59
CA THR A 798 -9.12 55.36 29.77
C THR A 798 -10.08 56.23 28.97
N TRP A 799 -11.09 55.62 28.36
CA TRP A 799 -12.09 56.32 27.56
C TRP A 799 -12.90 57.30 28.42
N PHE A 800 -13.46 56.85 29.54
CA PHE A 800 -14.23 57.68 30.47
C PHE A 800 -13.38 58.85 30.94
N HIS A 801 -12.15 58.60 31.39
CA HIS A 801 -11.24 59.66 31.83
C HIS A 801 -11.04 60.73 30.75
N LEU A 802 -10.87 60.35 29.48
CA LEU A 802 -10.62 61.29 28.39
C LEU A 802 -11.87 62.07 27.97
N VAL A 803 -13.05 61.45 27.93
CA VAL A 803 -14.29 62.11 27.46
C VAL A 803 -14.99 62.92 28.53
N THR A 804 -14.66 62.74 29.82
CA THR A 804 -15.21 63.54 30.92
C THR A 804 -14.26 64.60 31.45
N SER A 805 -12.97 64.53 31.10
CA SER A 805 -12.00 65.55 31.51
C SER A 805 -12.11 66.79 30.61
N PRO A 806 -12.26 68.00 31.19
CA PRO A 806 -12.39 69.25 30.43
C PRO A 806 -11.09 69.72 29.78
#